data_AF-A0A4Q7X2A6-F1
#
_entry.id   AF-A0A4Q7X2A6-F1
#
_cell.length_a   1.000
_cell.length_b   1.000
_cell.length_c   1.000
_cell.angle_alpha   90.00
_cell.angle_beta   90.00
_cell.angle_gamma   90.00
#
_symmetry.space_group_name_H-M   'P 1'
#
loop_
_entity.id
_entity.type
_entity.pdbx_description
1 polymer ?
#
loop_
_entity_poly.entity_id
_entity_poly.type
_entity_poly.pdbx_seq_one_letter_code
_entity_poly.pdbx_strand_id
1 'polypeptide(L)'
;MNQLRAAVAVAVAAVLTAIGGLVGVAPPAAAAGFPAPTINRVTSAAGFVHPGLAVSASSLETARTQVQQHVEPWASYYAAMTATSYASTTFSSRNLGPGADQPANKAFNSQGVESQFIDDAFRAYTQAIQYVITGDPMYRENSLRLIRIWSHMDPNGYVYYPDAHIHSGAPLMRMLAAAEILRYTSVNPGTSGYDLAWNDSDTANLTANLVVPLTQTFLYRNHNFMGQHSYSLIGAIAGYIFTDNLARYREAVEWFSVNSTNTDVDTNGALSKVMPVIAKNDPRNPYGRSFVQLQEMGRDQAHAWDDVTMLTQLARVIDVQGTRLDPVLGTVSTRRDAVSPYAFGDYRLLRGSEQFFAFMMGKDIPWIDTTQRGGVLSQAYRGRLFDPTNELYTIYEGLLGPAVSKIAPSITELATKQDGGPQFFWGTAPYNFWNSNPDFNPDAWLSFPASLAGTTTPVQQNALVQAETRTVPITPGTSVHGTYVRMKAHSTLAVRTLLYDDRSGYSPVGILIRTTGTATLQIRKQRTLAPYYSLTLPDTHGKWRYITYDMSTSKLRGSAGGEYLAYYTVLGSDVDLDAVNLKAKTELSPPQFPQGSDLRLLGVAGEPLSATLVATDNDPLTYTAGTTLPAGAAIDAQTGTLTWRPTTRQVGTVNTFVVASDPTTDAVLRVRLTVSRDRSAAIRAALDGYDAVGYTRATASAVETAKAVAEGHVQSADSATFAADLVTLQNAVAHLEKLTPTMSDDGSFDYFGRATSATLSPVALGNLLDGDFNTFSGDLTAPAIIDFGSGFRVTADAFGLQARYNFANRTQGANVYGSNDGRTWTLLTSRETTDTSDNGFALERIPVRDEVKGKSFRFVKLQVDHPGVPTDPAYPGLSSFSEFRVYGQRVEMSTAMQSVSIASNDSDPTLAQDGDTVTLTMTAGEPLSTVAASIEGLDAHVTSSDSTHWTATATLPDDVAYGRTLRFSVDYTTSTGQTGATIVDTTDGSSLQLWNTRVRTVPVEQSWVVASSPAFPGVGTPEANGWRMFDGDINTFTDTTSGNGWVQVSPTTPLTFDAIRVHPRSNFPGRANGTVVQGSSDGGTTWTTLTTVTGIADGNQWYVYPLTAPTSQPLLRVSDNHGGFTNLAEVQFLTTT
;
A
#
# COMPACT_ATOMS: atom_id res chain seq x y z
N MET A 1 -31.57 17.58 -37.03
CA MET A 1 -30.69 17.24 -35.88
C MET A 1 -31.04 17.99 -34.58
N ASN A 2 -32.28 18.44 -34.39
CA ASN A 2 -32.72 19.21 -33.21
C ASN A 2 -33.86 18.53 -32.42
N GLN A 3 -34.07 17.22 -32.59
CA GLN A 3 -35.08 16.47 -31.82
C GLN A 3 -34.55 15.23 -31.07
N LEU A 4 -33.25 14.91 -31.18
CA LEU A 4 -32.61 13.87 -30.35
C LEU A 4 -31.97 14.39 -29.06
N ARG A 5 -31.91 15.72 -28.84
CA ARG A 5 -31.34 16.32 -27.62
C ARG A 5 -32.35 16.59 -26.50
N ALA A 6 -33.66 16.47 -26.78
CA ALA A 6 -34.71 16.72 -25.80
C ALA A 6 -35.22 15.45 -25.08
N ALA A 7 -34.95 14.25 -25.62
CA ALA A 7 -35.39 12.98 -25.02
C ALA A 7 -34.39 12.38 -24.02
N VAL A 8 -33.13 12.84 -24.02
CA VAL A 8 -32.10 12.41 -23.05
C VAL A 8 -32.12 13.25 -21.76
N ALA A 9 -32.74 14.43 -21.80
CA ALA A 9 -32.83 15.34 -20.66
C ALA A 9 -33.91 14.95 -19.61
N VAL A 10 -34.81 14.02 -19.92
CA VAL A 10 -35.86 13.55 -18.99
C VAL A 10 -35.52 12.18 -18.36
N ALA A 11 -34.60 11.40 -18.94
CA ALA A 11 -34.12 10.16 -18.33
C ALA A 11 -32.94 10.37 -17.33
N VAL A 12 -32.24 11.50 -17.42
CA VAL A 12 -31.13 11.85 -16.50
C VAL A 12 -31.63 12.53 -15.22
N ALA A 13 -32.85 13.07 -15.21
CA ALA A 13 -33.48 13.62 -14.00
C ALA A 13 -34.17 12.56 -13.11
N ALA A 14 -34.28 11.30 -13.56
CA ALA A 14 -34.90 10.21 -12.79
C ALA A 14 -33.88 9.21 -12.18
N VAL A 15 -32.59 9.33 -12.51
CA VAL A 15 -31.51 8.49 -11.93
C VAL A 15 -30.62 9.29 -10.96
N LEU A 16 -30.71 10.63 -10.95
CA LEU A 16 -29.97 11.50 -10.01
C LEU A 16 -30.73 11.85 -8.72
N THR A 17 -31.90 11.24 -8.47
CA THR A 17 -32.63 11.31 -7.20
C THR A 17 -32.55 10.01 -6.37
N ALA A 18 -31.67 9.07 -6.74
CA ALA A 18 -31.47 7.81 -6.00
C ALA A 18 -30.24 7.79 -5.08
N ILE A 19 -29.47 8.88 -5.00
CA ILE A 19 -28.30 8.99 -4.10
C ILE A 19 -28.36 10.36 -3.43
N GLY A 20 -28.86 10.42 -2.20
CA GLY A 20 -28.95 11.67 -1.42
C GLY A 20 -30.18 11.80 -0.53
N GLY A 21 -31.18 10.95 -0.74
CA GLY A 21 -32.14 10.66 0.32
C GLY A 21 -31.50 9.65 1.27
N LEU A 22 -30.97 10.12 2.39
CA LEU A 22 -31.24 9.42 3.65
C LEU A 22 -32.75 9.37 3.76
N VAL A 23 -33.39 8.40 3.09
CA VAL A 23 -34.62 7.84 3.61
C VAL A 23 -34.18 7.48 5.01
N GLY A 24 -34.67 8.22 6.01
CA GLY A 24 -34.70 7.71 7.35
C GLY A 24 -35.38 6.36 7.19
N VAL A 25 -34.57 5.30 7.09
CA VAL A 25 -35.06 3.95 7.18
C VAL A 25 -35.70 4.01 8.54
N ALA A 26 -37.04 4.09 8.55
CA ALA A 26 -37.78 3.99 9.79
C ALA A 26 -37.12 2.79 10.49
N PRO A 27 -36.64 2.97 11.73
CA PRO A 27 -35.95 1.89 12.43
C PRO A 27 -36.80 0.63 12.22
N PRO A 28 -36.21 -0.51 11.83
CA PRO A 28 -36.98 -1.72 11.59
C PRO A 28 -37.95 -1.83 12.75
N ALA A 29 -39.26 -1.80 12.43
CA ALA A 29 -40.30 -1.84 13.44
C ALA A 29 -39.93 -2.96 14.40
N ALA A 30 -39.82 -2.64 15.70
CA ALA A 30 -39.43 -3.59 16.72
C ALA A 30 -40.15 -4.91 16.42
N ALA A 31 -39.38 -5.96 16.14
CA ALA A 31 -39.93 -7.29 15.95
C ALA A 31 -40.56 -7.70 17.29
N ALA A 32 -41.80 -7.31 17.50
CA ALA A 32 -42.66 -7.93 18.49
C ALA A 32 -42.89 -9.35 17.99
N GLY A 33 -42.17 -10.32 18.56
CA GLY A 33 -42.33 -11.72 18.16
C GLY A 33 -41.83 -12.75 19.16
N PHE A 34 -40.67 -12.53 19.81
CA PHE A 34 -40.05 -13.52 20.68
C PHE A 34 -39.75 -12.97 22.08
N PRO A 35 -39.90 -13.79 23.15
CA PRO A 35 -39.50 -13.39 24.48
C PRO A 35 -37.98 -13.22 24.57
N ALA A 36 -37.52 -12.24 25.33
CA ALA A 36 -36.09 -12.04 25.54
C ALA A 36 -35.46 -13.28 26.22
N PRO A 37 -34.34 -13.82 25.71
CA PRO A 37 -33.72 -14.99 26.31
C PRO A 37 -33.20 -14.67 27.72
N THR A 38 -33.42 -15.56 28.67
CA THR A 38 -32.87 -15.45 30.02
C THR A 38 -31.39 -15.84 29.99
N ILE A 39 -30.52 -15.01 30.57
CA ILE A 39 -29.08 -15.29 30.69
C ILE A 39 -28.84 -15.97 32.05
N ASN A 40 -28.40 -17.22 32.03
CA ASN A 40 -28.12 -18.05 33.19
C ASN A 40 -26.67 -17.85 33.63
N ARG A 41 -26.45 -17.05 34.68
CA ARG A 41 -25.13 -16.78 35.23
C ARG A 41 -24.63 -17.94 36.08
N VAL A 42 -23.46 -18.45 35.77
CA VAL A 42 -22.83 -19.58 36.48
C VAL A 42 -21.39 -19.20 36.85
N THR A 43 -20.97 -19.56 38.06
CA THR A 43 -19.54 -19.61 38.41
C THR A 43 -19.11 -21.07 38.45
N SER A 44 -18.13 -21.44 37.63
CA SER A 44 -17.64 -22.81 37.56
C SER A 44 -16.88 -23.20 38.83
N ALA A 45 -16.61 -24.49 39.01
CA ALA A 45 -15.79 -24.96 40.13
C ALA A 45 -14.35 -24.41 40.09
N ALA A 46 -13.86 -24.03 38.90
CA ALA A 46 -12.59 -23.36 38.72
C ALA A 46 -12.63 -21.86 39.07
N GLY A 47 -13.83 -21.30 39.30
CA GLY A 47 -14.04 -19.91 39.68
C GLY A 47 -14.30 -18.96 38.51
N PHE A 48 -14.41 -19.47 37.28
CA PHE A 48 -14.73 -18.64 36.12
C PHE A 48 -16.21 -18.28 36.07
N VAL A 49 -16.52 -17.05 35.67
CA VAL A 49 -17.89 -16.58 35.50
C VAL A 49 -18.33 -16.75 34.05
N HIS A 50 -19.53 -17.30 33.87
CA HIS A 50 -20.13 -17.59 32.58
C HIS A 50 -21.58 -17.08 32.48
N PRO A 51 -22.01 -16.47 31.35
CA PRO A 51 -21.13 -16.00 30.28
C PRO A 51 -20.25 -14.82 30.74
N GLY A 52 -18.99 -14.79 30.30
CA GLY A 52 -18.00 -13.80 30.75
C GLY A 52 -16.67 -13.79 29.98
N LEU A 53 -16.59 -14.38 28.79
CA LEU A 53 -15.34 -14.52 28.05
C LEU A 53 -14.94 -13.25 27.29
N ALA A 54 -15.89 -12.48 26.74
CA ALA A 54 -15.62 -11.21 26.06
C ALA A 54 -16.38 -10.03 26.68
N VAL A 55 -17.64 -10.29 27.07
CA VAL A 55 -18.59 -9.32 27.64
C VAL A 55 -19.29 -10.00 28.81
N SER A 56 -19.43 -9.30 29.94
CA SER A 56 -20.16 -9.82 31.11
C SER A 56 -21.66 -9.99 30.83
N ALA A 57 -22.32 -10.95 31.49
CA ALA A 57 -23.77 -11.12 31.44
C ALA A 57 -24.56 -9.83 31.72
N SER A 58 -24.14 -9.02 32.70
CA SER A 58 -24.80 -7.75 33.04
C SER A 58 -24.67 -6.70 31.93
N SER A 59 -23.52 -6.67 31.24
CA SER A 59 -23.31 -5.78 30.11
C SER A 59 -24.18 -6.18 28.91
N LEU A 60 -24.30 -7.48 28.63
CA LEU A 60 -25.22 -7.99 27.60
C LEU A 60 -26.69 -7.63 27.88
N GLU A 61 -27.14 -7.78 29.12
CA GLU A 61 -28.49 -7.36 29.54
C GLU A 61 -28.70 -5.85 29.42
N THR A 62 -27.70 -5.06 29.80
CA THR A 62 -27.72 -3.61 29.67
C THR A 62 -27.81 -3.22 28.20
N ALA A 63 -26.92 -3.72 27.36
CA ALA A 63 -26.92 -3.45 25.92
C ALA A 63 -28.25 -3.83 25.28
N ARG A 64 -28.80 -5.02 25.58
CA ARG A 64 -30.14 -5.41 25.13
C ARG A 64 -31.21 -4.41 25.53
N THR A 65 -31.23 -4.02 26.80
CA THR A 65 -32.22 -3.08 27.34
C THR A 65 -32.14 -1.73 26.62
N GLN A 66 -30.92 -1.19 26.47
CA GLN A 66 -30.69 0.09 25.81
C GLN A 66 -31.05 0.04 24.32
N VAL A 67 -30.71 -1.04 23.62
CA VAL A 67 -31.11 -1.25 22.21
C VAL A 67 -32.63 -1.33 22.06
N GLN A 68 -33.31 -2.14 22.88
CA GLN A 68 -34.77 -2.29 22.83
C GLN A 68 -35.51 -0.99 23.18
N GLN A 69 -34.89 -0.12 23.98
CA GLN A 69 -35.42 1.20 24.33
C GLN A 69 -34.98 2.30 23.37
N HIS A 70 -34.21 1.98 22.31
CA HIS A 70 -33.67 2.94 21.36
C HIS A 70 -32.83 4.05 22.01
N VAL A 71 -32.02 3.70 23.02
CA VAL A 71 -31.18 4.63 23.76
C VAL A 71 -29.79 4.72 23.11
N GLU A 72 -29.37 5.96 22.83
CA GLU A 72 -28.01 6.26 22.36
C GLU A 72 -26.96 6.05 23.47
N PRO A 73 -25.72 5.61 23.14
CA PRO A 73 -25.23 5.29 21.80
C PRO A 73 -25.56 3.87 21.31
N TRP A 74 -26.08 2.98 22.16
CA TRP A 74 -26.35 1.57 21.78
C TRP A 74 -27.25 1.42 20.56
N ALA A 75 -28.25 2.28 20.41
CA ALA A 75 -29.15 2.28 19.26
C ALA A 75 -28.38 2.45 17.93
N SER A 76 -27.50 3.44 17.83
CA SER A 76 -26.71 3.70 16.63
C SER A 76 -25.69 2.58 16.33
N TYR A 77 -25.00 2.08 17.36
CA TYR A 77 -24.05 0.96 17.19
C TYR A 77 -24.75 -0.33 16.74
N TYR A 78 -25.92 -0.63 17.32
CA TYR A 78 -26.73 -1.77 16.90
C TYR A 78 -27.25 -1.62 15.46
N ALA A 79 -27.76 -0.44 15.10
CA ALA A 79 -28.23 -0.17 13.74
C ALA A 79 -27.10 -0.39 12.71
N ALA A 80 -25.91 0.15 12.98
CA ALA A 80 -24.74 -0.05 12.13
C ALA A 80 -24.33 -1.52 12.02
N MET A 81 -24.33 -2.29 13.12
CA MET A 81 -24.08 -3.74 13.09
C MET A 81 -25.11 -4.48 12.23
N THR A 82 -26.40 -4.17 12.37
CA THR A 82 -27.49 -4.83 11.62
C THR A 82 -27.48 -4.54 10.12
N ALA A 83 -26.81 -3.46 9.69
CA ALA A 83 -26.65 -3.13 8.28
C ALA A 83 -25.61 -4.02 7.55
N THR A 84 -24.89 -4.87 8.29
CA THR A 84 -23.86 -5.76 7.74
C THR A 84 -24.42 -7.12 7.34
N SER A 85 -23.78 -7.79 6.39
CA SER A 85 -24.17 -9.15 5.98
C SER A 85 -24.05 -10.18 7.12
N TYR A 86 -23.25 -9.89 8.15
CA TYR A 86 -23.08 -10.73 9.34
C TYR A 86 -24.34 -10.82 10.21
N ALA A 87 -25.24 -9.84 10.11
CA ALA A 87 -26.52 -9.82 10.82
C ALA A 87 -27.69 -10.37 9.97
N SER A 88 -27.42 -10.92 8.77
CA SER A 88 -28.44 -11.55 7.93
C SER A 88 -29.03 -12.79 8.61
N THR A 89 -30.33 -13.00 8.48
CA THR A 89 -31.00 -14.25 8.90
C THR A 89 -30.75 -15.40 7.92
N THR A 90 -30.20 -15.12 6.73
CA THR A 90 -29.81 -16.16 5.76
C THR A 90 -28.50 -16.80 6.20
N PHE A 91 -28.53 -18.13 6.44
CA PHE A 91 -27.34 -18.88 6.81
C PHE A 91 -26.24 -18.80 5.74
N SER A 92 -25.01 -18.57 6.19
CA SER A 92 -23.81 -18.62 5.34
C SER A 92 -22.60 -19.04 6.19
N SER A 93 -21.76 -19.91 5.64
CA SER A 93 -20.48 -20.31 6.22
C SER A 93 -19.44 -20.46 5.12
N ARG A 94 -18.21 -20.04 5.40
CA ARG A 94 -17.05 -20.18 4.51
C ARG A 94 -16.43 -21.56 4.53
N ASN A 95 -16.76 -22.38 5.54
CA ASN A 95 -16.29 -23.75 5.67
C ASN A 95 -17.45 -24.77 5.62
N LEU A 96 -18.60 -24.45 5.01
CA LEU A 96 -19.71 -25.41 4.91
C LEU A 96 -19.41 -26.52 3.89
N GLY A 97 -19.38 -27.76 4.35
CA GLY A 97 -19.29 -28.97 3.54
C GLY A 97 -20.64 -29.52 3.09
N PRO A 98 -20.67 -30.67 2.41
CA PRO A 98 -21.88 -31.25 1.82
C PRO A 98 -22.88 -31.81 2.87
N GLY A 99 -22.44 -32.06 4.10
CA GLY A 99 -23.29 -32.52 5.20
C GLY A 99 -23.75 -31.37 6.10
N ALA A 100 -24.90 -31.54 6.77
CA ALA A 100 -25.35 -30.62 7.80
C ALA A 100 -24.27 -30.51 8.90
N ASP A 101 -23.87 -29.29 9.20
CA ASP A 101 -22.85 -28.93 10.18
C ASP A 101 -21.50 -29.65 9.96
N GLN A 102 -21.18 -30.06 8.74
CA GLN A 102 -19.90 -30.66 8.40
C GLN A 102 -18.99 -29.63 7.75
N PRO A 103 -17.70 -29.56 8.13
CA PRO A 103 -16.76 -28.66 7.48
C PRO A 103 -16.38 -29.15 6.08
N ALA A 104 -16.16 -28.21 5.17
CA ALA A 104 -15.60 -28.47 3.84
C ALA A 104 -14.12 -28.83 3.93
N ASN A 105 -13.36 -28.09 4.75
CA ASN A 105 -11.99 -28.38 5.11
C ASN A 105 -11.89 -28.75 6.59
N LYS A 106 -11.35 -29.94 6.86
CA LYS A 106 -11.18 -30.49 8.21
C LYS A 106 -9.81 -30.19 8.83
N ALA A 107 -8.84 -29.76 8.04
CA ALA A 107 -7.49 -29.43 8.49
C ALA A 107 -7.33 -27.92 8.66
N PHE A 108 -6.62 -27.49 9.70
CA PHE A 108 -6.24 -26.10 9.93
C PHE A 108 -4.74 -25.96 9.71
N ASN A 109 -4.33 -25.74 8.47
CA ASN A 109 -2.93 -25.83 8.04
C ASN A 109 -2.52 -24.78 7.01
N SER A 110 -3.32 -23.73 6.80
CA SER A 110 -3.01 -22.66 5.84
C SER A 110 -3.76 -21.37 6.14
N GLN A 111 -3.24 -20.24 5.63
CA GLN A 111 -3.90 -18.92 5.65
C GLN A 111 -5.27 -18.93 4.96
N GLY A 112 -5.49 -19.84 3.99
CA GLY A 112 -6.79 -20.01 3.33
C GLY A 112 -7.88 -20.48 4.30
N VAL A 113 -7.57 -21.46 5.16
CA VAL A 113 -8.51 -21.96 6.18
C VAL A 113 -8.69 -20.94 7.31
N GLU A 114 -7.61 -20.28 7.70
CA GLU A 114 -7.64 -19.19 8.66
C GLU A 114 -8.61 -18.08 8.25
N SER A 115 -8.55 -17.65 6.99
CA SER A 115 -9.45 -16.63 6.43
C SER A 115 -10.93 -17.06 6.53
N GLN A 116 -11.22 -18.35 6.33
CA GLN A 116 -12.57 -18.89 6.52
C GLN A 116 -12.99 -18.84 8.00
N PHE A 117 -12.07 -19.18 8.92
CA PHE A 117 -12.30 -19.15 10.36
C PHE A 117 -12.56 -17.73 10.88
N ILE A 118 -11.80 -16.74 10.42
CA ILE A 118 -11.99 -15.32 10.76
C ILE A 118 -13.43 -14.88 10.42
N ASP A 119 -13.88 -15.14 9.19
CA ASP A 119 -15.21 -14.72 8.71
C ASP A 119 -16.35 -15.44 9.46
N ASP A 120 -16.22 -16.76 9.65
CA ASP A 120 -17.25 -17.57 10.30
C ASP A 120 -17.33 -17.33 11.81
N ALA A 121 -16.21 -17.14 12.50
CA ALA A 121 -16.20 -16.79 13.93
C ALA A 121 -16.82 -15.41 14.18
N PHE A 122 -16.53 -14.43 13.31
CA PHE A 122 -17.16 -13.11 13.39
C PHE A 122 -18.67 -13.18 13.12
N ARG A 123 -19.10 -13.99 12.13
CA ARG A 123 -20.52 -14.24 11.87
C ARG A 123 -21.20 -14.94 13.03
N ALA A 124 -20.61 -15.99 13.60
CA ALA A 124 -21.17 -16.72 14.74
C ALA A 124 -21.39 -15.77 15.92
N TYR A 125 -20.39 -14.95 16.24
CA TYR A 125 -20.51 -13.99 17.33
C TYR A 125 -21.58 -12.93 17.08
N THR A 126 -21.64 -12.38 15.86
CA THR A 126 -22.71 -11.43 15.47
C THR A 126 -24.11 -12.05 15.63
N GLN A 127 -24.30 -13.29 15.17
CA GLN A 127 -25.57 -14.01 15.26
C GLN A 127 -25.94 -14.32 16.72
N ALA A 128 -24.98 -14.70 17.57
CA ALA A 128 -25.22 -14.88 19.00
C ALA A 128 -25.65 -13.57 19.70
N ILE A 129 -25.03 -12.43 19.36
CA ILE A 129 -25.44 -11.10 19.86
C ILE A 129 -26.86 -10.77 19.40
N GLN A 130 -27.19 -10.97 18.12
CA GLN A 130 -28.53 -10.77 17.57
C GLN A 130 -29.57 -11.62 18.32
N TYR A 131 -29.25 -12.87 18.65
CA TYR A 131 -30.14 -13.72 19.44
C TYR A 131 -30.41 -13.15 20.83
N VAL A 132 -29.37 -12.70 21.54
CA VAL A 132 -29.53 -12.10 22.87
C VAL A 132 -30.43 -10.86 22.82
N ILE A 133 -30.25 -10.00 21.82
CA ILE A 133 -30.98 -8.73 21.68
C ILE A 133 -32.44 -8.95 21.26
N THR A 134 -32.68 -9.81 20.28
CA THR A 134 -34.00 -9.95 19.61
C THR A 134 -34.83 -11.12 20.13
N GLY A 135 -34.17 -12.16 20.64
CA GLY A 135 -34.80 -13.46 20.94
C GLY A 135 -35.16 -14.30 19.71
N ASP A 136 -34.85 -13.87 18.48
CA ASP A 136 -35.22 -14.61 17.27
C ASP A 136 -34.41 -15.91 17.14
N PRO A 137 -35.06 -17.09 17.16
CA PRO A 137 -34.40 -18.39 17.11
C PRO A 137 -33.60 -18.63 15.83
N MET A 138 -33.85 -17.91 14.73
CA MET A 138 -33.06 -18.04 13.50
C MET A 138 -31.61 -17.60 13.69
N TYR A 139 -31.38 -16.54 14.46
CA TYR A 139 -30.01 -16.10 14.79
C TYR A 139 -29.27 -17.14 15.64
N ARG A 140 -29.98 -17.76 16.60
CA ARG A 140 -29.44 -18.87 17.39
C ARG A 140 -29.09 -20.07 16.51
N GLU A 141 -29.97 -20.45 15.59
CA GLU A 141 -29.74 -21.54 14.64
C GLU A 141 -28.47 -21.29 13.82
N ASN A 142 -28.38 -20.14 13.16
CA ASN A 142 -27.23 -19.78 12.34
C ASN A 142 -25.92 -19.82 13.13
N SER A 143 -25.92 -19.28 14.35
CA SER A 143 -24.74 -19.32 15.21
C SER A 143 -24.37 -20.74 15.65
N LEU A 144 -25.34 -21.59 16.03
CA LEU A 144 -25.09 -22.98 16.41
C LEU A 144 -24.51 -23.78 15.25
N ARG A 145 -25.05 -23.61 14.04
CA ARG A 145 -24.55 -24.27 12.83
C ARG A 145 -23.09 -23.92 12.56
N LEU A 146 -22.73 -22.64 12.65
CA LEU A 146 -21.34 -22.19 12.52
C LEU A 146 -20.43 -22.85 13.59
N ILE A 147 -20.83 -22.83 14.86
CA ILE A 147 -20.06 -23.45 15.95
C ILE A 147 -19.90 -24.96 15.69
N ARG A 148 -20.96 -25.65 15.29
CA ARG A 148 -20.96 -27.10 15.06
C ARG A 148 -20.10 -27.51 13.86
N ILE A 149 -20.10 -26.72 12.78
CA ILE A 149 -19.18 -26.90 11.64
C ILE A 149 -17.73 -26.93 12.12
N TRP A 150 -17.31 -25.91 12.87
CA TRP A 150 -15.95 -25.82 13.38
C TRP A 150 -15.65 -26.79 14.53
N SER A 151 -16.67 -27.29 15.23
CA SER A 151 -16.52 -28.37 16.23
C SER A 151 -16.24 -29.75 15.61
N HIS A 152 -16.37 -29.90 14.28
CA HIS A 152 -16.12 -31.16 13.56
C HIS A 152 -14.83 -31.14 12.73
N MET A 153 -13.91 -30.22 13.02
CA MET A 153 -12.55 -30.23 12.49
C MET A 153 -11.81 -31.52 12.90
N ASP A 154 -10.78 -31.90 12.14
CA ASP A 154 -9.89 -33.01 12.52
C ASP A 154 -8.87 -32.50 13.56
N PRO A 155 -8.89 -33.01 14.81
CA PRO A 155 -7.95 -32.58 15.85
C PRO A 155 -6.48 -32.84 15.50
N ASN A 156 -6.18 -33.75 14.56
CA ASN A 156 -4.83 -34.01 14.09
C ASN A 156 -4.44 -33.19 12.85
N GLY A 157 -5.37 -32.42 12.30
CA GLY A 157 -5.20 -31.63 11.08
C GLY A 157 -4.59 -30.24 11.29
N TYR A 158 -4.07 -29.94 12.48
CA TYR A 158 -3.49 -28.64 12.83
C TYR A 158 -2.00 -28.63 12.56
N VAL A 159 -1.56 -27.81 11.60
CA VAL A 159 -0.15 -27.68 11.23
C VAL A 159 0.22 -26.21 11.21
N TYR A 160 1.35 -25.87 11.83
CA TYR A 160 1.81 -24.49 11.89
C TYR A 160 2.20 -23.98 10.49
N TYR A 161 1.71 -22.79 10.14
CA TYR A 161 2.02 -22.07 8.91
C TYR A 161 2.44 -20.63 9.27
N PRO A 162 3.08 -19.88 8.36
CA PRO A 162 3.49 -18.49 8.63
C PRO A 162 2.31 -17.65 9.16
N ASP A 163 2.56 -16.95 10.27
CA ASP A 163 1.61 -16.07 10.97
C ASP A 163 0.41 -16.74 11.66
N ALA A 164 0.36 -18.07 11.74
CA ALA A 164 -0.75 -18.81 12.36
C ALA A 164 -1.09 -18.34 13.79
N HIS A 165 -0.10 -17.91 14.58
CA HIS A 165 -0.27 -17.46 15.96
C HIS A 165 -0.82 -16.02 16.10
N ILE A 166 -0.79 -15.24 15.01
CA ILE A 166 -1.25 -13.85 14.98
C ILE A 166 -2.75 -13.81 14.68
N HIS A 167 -3.22 -14.50 13.63
CA HIS A 167 -4.60 -14.35 13.19
C HIS A 167 -5.56 -15.46 13.64
N SER A 168 -5.13 -16.44 14.45
CA SER A 168 -6.03 -17.47 15.00
C SER A 168 -6.60 -17.14 16.38
N GLY A 169 -5.96 -16.23 17.13
CA GLY A 169 -6.33 -15.92 18.51
C GLY A 169 -7.65 -15.15 18.67
N ALA A 170 -7.77 -13.98 18.03
CA ALA A 170 -8.98 -13.17 18.10
C ALA A 170 -10.23 -13.88 17.52
N PRO A 171 -10.15 -14.61 16.38
CA PRO A 171 -11.26 -15.43 15.91
C PRO A 171 -11.65 -16.54 16.89
N LEU A 172 -10.69 -17.22 17.52
CA LEU A 172 -11.01 -18.22 18.55
C LEU A 172 -11.78 -17.59 19.71
N MET A 173 -11.36 -16.43 20.19
CA MET A 173 -12.08 -15.70 21.24
C MET A 173 -13.52 -15.38 20.82
N ARG A 174 -13.76 -14.91 19.59
CA ARG A 174 -15.13 -14.64 19.06
C ARG A 174 -15.98 -15.91 18.98
N MET A 175 -15.43 -17.00 18.45
CA MET A 175 -16.12 -18.28 18.34
C MET A 175 -16.54 -18.78 19.73
N LEU A 176 -15.66 -18.66 20.71
CA LEU A 176 -15.95 -19.08 22.09
C LEU A 176 -16.89 -18.12 22.82
N ALA A 177 -16.82 -16.81 22.56
CA ALA A 177 -17.81 -15.86 23.07
C ALA A 177 -19.21 -16.16 22.51
N ALA A 178 -19.33 -16.55 21.23
CA ALA A 178 -20.58 -17.01 20.65
C ALA A 178 -21.09 -18.28 21.33
N ALA A 179 -20.23 -19.30 21.45
CA ALA A 179 -20.54 -20.56 22.12
C ALA A 179 -21.01 -20.36 23.56
N GLU A 180 -20.32 -19.49 24.31
CA GLU A 180 -20.65 -19.19 25.70
C GLU A 180 -22.01 -18.49 25.82
N ILE A 181 -22.29 -17.49 24.97
CA ILE A 181 -23.62 -16.85 24.93
C ILE A 181 -24.71 -17.92 24.73
N LEU A 182 -24.56 -18.79 23.72
CA LEU A 182 -25.60 -19.77 23.41
C LEU A 182 -25.76 -20.86 24.47
N ARG A 183 -24.65 -21.27 25.11
CA ARG A 183 -24.63 -22.25 26.20
C ARG A 183 -25.40 -21.78 27.42
N TYR A 184 -25.36 -20.48 27.72
CA TYR A 184 -25.92 -19.91 28.94
C TYR A 184 -27.18 -19.04 28.72
N THR A 185 -27.80 -19.09 27.55
CA THR A 185 -29.11 -18.44 27.30
C THR A 185 -30.23 -19.47 27.19
N SER A 186 -31.42 -19.15 27.70
CA SER A 186 -32.64 -19.95 27.43
C SER A 186 -32.92 -20.05 25.93
N VAL A 187 -33.61 -21.11 25.50
CA VAL A 187 -33.92 -21.38 24.08
C VAL A 187 -35.35 -20.96 23.75
N ASN A 188 -35.52 -20.20 22.67
CA ASN A 188 -36.82 -19.93 22.06
C ASN A 188 -37.10 -20.96 20.96
N PRO A 189 -38.37 -21.39 20.77
CA PRO A 189 -38.70 -22.43 19.80
C PRO A 189 -38.49 -21.95 18.36
N GLY A 190 -37.72 -22.70 17.57
CA GLY A 190 -37.49 -22.45 16.13
C GLY A 190 -38.53 -23.12 15.24
N THR A 191 -38.51 -22.76 13.95
CA THR A 191 -39.46 -23.23 12.93
C THR A 191 -38.84 -24.16 11.88
N SER A 192 -37.51 -24.31 11.86
CA SER A 192 -36.76 -25.10 10.87
C SER A 192 -36.71 -26.60 11.18
N GLY A 193 -37.02 -26.99 12.43
CA GLY A 193 -36.78 -28.35 12.92
C GLY A 193 -35.33 -28.65 13.33
N TYR A 194 -34.44 -27.65 13.27
CA TYR A 194 -33.06 -27.77 13.75
C TYR A 194 -32.99 -27.77 15.29
N ASP A 195 -32.08 -28.55 15.86
CA ASP A 195 -31.89 -28.60 17.32
C ASP A 195 -31.18 -27.33 17.83
N LEU A 196 -31.94 -26.48 18.50
CA LEU A 196 -31.47 -25.23 19.10
C LEU A 196 -30.95 -25.40 20.53
N ALA A 197 -31.02 -26.59 21.13
CA ALA A 197 -30.42 -26.83 22.43
C ALA A 197 -28.89 -26.80 22.33
N TRP A 198 -28.26 -26.32 23.40
CA TRP A 198 -26.82 -26.54 23.61
C TRP A 198 -26.65 -27.90 24.29
N ASN A 199 -25.92 -28.82 23.68
CA ASN A 199 -25.71 -30.17 24.17
C ASN A 199 -24.31 -30.34 24.78
N ASP A 200 -24.14 -31.30 25.69
CA ASP A 200 -22.82 -31.62 26.25
C ASP A 200 -21.82 -32.02 25.16
N SER A 201 -22.30 -32.64 24.08
CA SER A 201 -21.51 -32.96 22.89
C SER A 201 -20.99 -31.71 22.15
N ASP A 202 -21.73 -30.60 22.16
CA ASP A 202 -21.27 -29.35 21.55
C ASP A 202 -20.03 -28.84 22.29
N THR A 203 -20.06 -28.88 23.63
CA THR A 203 -18.90 -28.51 24.47
C THR A 203 -17.73 -29.47 24.26
N ALA A 204 -17.99 -30.78 24.26
CA ALA A 204 -16.96 -31.80 24.12
C ALA A 204 -16.27 -31.73 22.75
N ASN A 205 -17.04 -31.64 21.67
CA ASN A 205 -16.51 -31.56 20.30
C ASN A 205 -15.73 -30.26 20.08
N LEU A 206 -16.29 -29.12 20.48
CA LEU A 206 -15.61 -27.83 20.30
C LEU A 206 -14.29 -27.80 21.07
N THR A 207 -14.27 -28.36 22.29
CA THR A 207 -13.05 -28.48 23.10
C THR A 207 -12.00 -29.37 22.42
N ALA A 208 -12.40 -30.59 22.04
CA ALA A 208 -11.48 -31.60 21.54
C ALA A 208 -10.95 -31.28 20.13
N ASN A 209 -11.79 -30.70 19.26
CA ASN A 209 -11.52 -30.59 17.83
C ASN A 209 -11.11 -29.17 17.40
N LEU A 210 -11.34 -28.15 18.23
CA LEU A 210 -11.00 -26.76 17.92
C LEU A 210 -10.13 -26.11 19.00
N VAL A 211 -10.61 -26.02 20.25
CA VAL A 211 -9.94 -25.25 21.31
C VAL A 211 -8.57 -25.82 21.67
N VAL A 212 -8.52 -27.12 22.00
CA VAL A 212 -7.26 -27.76 22.42
C VAL A 212 -6.23 -27.78 21.27
N PRO A 213 -6.57 -28.20 20.04
CA PRO A 213 -5.61 -28.21 18.94
C PRO A 213 -5.09 -26.81 18.54
N LEU A 214 -5.95 -25.79 18.48
CA LEU A 214 -5.54 -24.40 18.21
C LEU A 214 -4.59 -23.89 19.31
N THR A 215 -4.98 -24.07 20.57
CA THR A 215 -4.18 -23.55 21.68
C THR A 215 -2.82 -24.23 21.77
N GLN A 216 -2.75 -25.54 21.59
CA GLN A 216 -1.48 -26.29 21.66
C GLN A 216 -0.57 -26.04 20.47
N THR A 217 -1.12 -25.94 19.25
CA THR A 217 -0.31 -25.81 18.04
C THR A 217 0.12 -24.37 17.79
N PHE A 218 -0.78 -23.39 18.00
CA PHE A 218 -0.55 -22.01 17.57
C PHE A 218 -0.37 -21.02 18.73
N LEU A 219 -1.08 -21.18 19.85
CA LEU A 219 -1.26 -20.08 20.82
C LEU A 219 -0.46 -20.20 22.13
N TYR A 220 -0.07 -21.42 22.55
CA TYR A 220 0.64 -21.65 23.81
C TYR A 220 2.15 -21.37 23.67
N ARG A 221 2.53 -20.09 23.61
CA ARG A 221 3.92 -19.61 23.55
C ARG A 221 4.05 -18.28 24.29
N ASN A 222 5.18 -18.09 24.97
CA ASN A 222 5.48 -16.86 25.72
C ASN A 222 6.69 -16.08 25.17
N HIS A 223 7.14 -16.42 23.97
CA HIS A 223 8.33 -15.87 23.30
C HIS A 223 8.00 -15.40 21.87
N ASN A 224 6.75 -15.00 21.63
CA ASN A 224 6.38 -14.37 20.38
C ASN A 224 6.78 -12.89 20.42
N PHE A 225 7.30 -12.39 19.31
CA PHE A 225 7.83 -11.04 19.21
C PHE A 225 6.74 -9.98 19.48
N MET A 226 6.93 -9.17 20.52
CA MET A 226 6.12 -7.96 20.81
C MET A 226 4.61 -8.20 20.68
N GLY A 227 3.87 -7.42 19.88
CA GLY A 227 2.41 -7.51 19.75
C GLY A 227 1.89 -8.87 19.30
N GLN A 228 2.72 -9.69 18.62
CA GLN A 228 2.38 -11.07 18.25
C GLN A 228 2.09 -11.95 19.48
N HIS A 229 2.68 -11.64 20.62
CA HIS A 229 2.40 -12.28 21.91
C HIS A 229 0.95 -12.05 22.35
N SER A 230 0.48 -10.81 22.27
CA SER A 230 -0.88 -10.44 22.70
C SER A 230 -1.96 -11.14 21.87
N TYR A 231 -1.74 -11.29 20.57
CA TYR A 231 -2.62 -12.05 19.68
C TYR A 231 -2.75 -13.51 20.06
N SER A 232 -1.62 -14.16 20.39
CA SER A 232 -1.65 -15.55 20.84
C SER A 232 -2.37 -15.69 22.19
N LEU A 233 -2.10 -14.76 23.12
CA LEU A 233 -2.66 -14.78 24.46
C LEU A 233 -4.19 -14.63 24.49
N ILE A 234 -4.79 -13.76 23.66
CA ILE A 234 -6.24 -13.53 23.72
C ILE A 234 -7.03 -14.80 23.40
N GLY A 235 -6.60 -15.57 22.40
CA GLY A 235 -7.20 -16.86 22.07
C GLY A 235 -6.92 -17.93 23.12
N ALA A 236 -5.70 -17.96 23.68
CA ALA A 236 -5.35 -18.90 24.74
C ALA A 236 -6.18 -18.68 26.02
N ILE A 237 -6.27 -17.43 26.50
CA ILE A 237 -7.08 -17.06 27.67
C ILE A 237 -8.54 -17.40 27.45
N ALA A 238 -9.11 -17.07 26.28
CA ALA A 238 -10.47 -17.45 25.91
C ALA A 238 -10.68 -18.97 25.99
N GLY A 239 -9.76 -19.75 25.42
CA GLY A 239 -9.80 -21.21 25.48
C GLY A 239 -9.73 -21.75 26.91
N TYR A 240 -8.88 -21.17 27.76
CA TYR A 240 -8.73 -21.60 29.16
C TYR A 240 -9.94 -21.25 30.02
N ILE A 241 -10.60 -20.11 29.80
CA ILE A 241 -11.87 -19.77 30.44
C ILE A 241 -12.95 -20.76 30.00
N PHE A 242 -13.11 -21.00 28.70
CA PHE A 242 -14.15 -21.88 28.16
C PHE A 242 -14.01 -23.33 28.65
N THR A 243 -12.79 -23.80 28.85
CA THR A 243 -12.46 -25.17 29.28
C THR A 243 -12.22 -25.32 30.78
N ASP A 244 -12.48 -24.28 31.58
CA ASP A 244 -12.23 -24.25 33.03
C ASP A 244 -10.76 -24.57 33.43
N ASN A 245 -9.79 -24.26 32.57
CA ASN A 245 -8.37 -24.56 32.81
C ASN A 245 -7.67 -23.46 33.62
N LEU A 246 -7.91 -23.47 34.95
CA LEU A 246 -7.39 -22.45 35.88
C LEU A 246 -5.86 -22.33 35.91
N ALA A 247 -5.14 -23.46 35.77
CA ALA A 247 -3.68 -23.45 35.82
C ALA A 247 -3.08 -22.68 34.63
N ARG A 248 -3.54 -22.99 33.42
CA ARG A 248 -3.12 -22.30 32.20
C ARG A 248 -3.58 -20.85 32.13
N TYR A 249 -4.78 -20.56 32.65
CA TYR A 249 -5.25 -19.18 32.77
C TYR A 249 -4.33 -18.33 33.65
N ARG A 250 -3.95 -18.81 34.85
CA ARG A 250 -3.05 -18.07 35.76
C ARG A 250 -1.69 -17.79 35.14
N GLU A 251 -1.16 -18.75 34.40
CA GLU A 251 0.07 -18.62 33.63
C GLU A 251 -0.07 -17.54 32.53
N ALA A 252 -1.11 -17.62 31.70
CA ALA A 252 -1.36 -16.65 30.64
C ALA A 252 -1.61 -15.21 31.16
N VAL A 253 -2.23 -15.06 32.35
CA VAL A 253 -2.39 -13.74 33.00
C VAL A 253 -1.06 -13.16 33.47
N GLU A 254 -0.13 -13.99 33.95
CA GLU A 254 1.24 -13.54 34.24
C GLU A 254 1.98 -13.16 32.95
N TRP A 255 1.78 -13.92 31.87
CA TRP A 255 2.34 -13.60 30.55
C TRP A 255 1.78 -12.31 29.94
N PHE A 256 0.53 -11.95 30.22
CA PHE A 256 -0.04 -10.66 29.84
C PHE A 256 0.67 -9.48 30.53
N SER A 257 1.02 -9.64 31.80
CA SER A 257 1.46 -8.53 32.65
C SER A 257 2.98 -8.36 32.69
N VAL A 258 3.72 -9.42 33.03
CA VAL A 258 5.18 -9.40 33.24
C VAL A 258 5.93 -10.41 32.37
N ASN A 259 5.38 -11.61 32.19
CA ASN A 259 6.02 -12.72 31.49
C ASN A 259 7.46 -12.96 31.97
N SER A 260 7.61 -13.15 33.28
CA SER A 260 8.90 -13.26 33.96
C SER A 260 9.70 -14.50 33.57
N THR A 261 9.05 -15.51 32.99
CA THR A 261 9.70 -16.74 32.53
C THR A 261 10.30 -16.63 31.13
N ASN A 262 9.98 -15.58 30.36
CA ASN A 262 10.70 -15.29 29.12
C ASN A 262 11.98 -14.50 29.43
N THR A 263 13.12 -15.16 29.23
CA THR A 263 14.45 -14.60 29.47
C THR A 263 14.94 -13.68 28.35
N ASP A 264 14.35 -13.76 27.17
CA ASP A 264 14.68 -12.91 26.04
C ASP A 264 13.84 -11.62 26.10
N VAL A 265 14.53 -10.49 26.23
CA VAL A 265 13.90 -9.18 26.33
C VAL A 265 13.34 -8.69 25.00
N ASP A 266 13.84 -9.21 23.88
CA ASP A 266 13.43 -8.81 22.53
C ASP A 266 12.15 -9.54 22.08
N THR A 267 11.84 -10.71 22.67
CA THR A 267 10.65 -11.53 22.34
C THR A 267 9.60 -11.56 23.44
N ASN A 268 9.62 -10.58 24.34
CA ASN A 268 8.68 -10.50 25.45
C ASN A 268 7.62 -9.40 25.23
N GLY A 269 6.44 -9.80 24.75
CA GLY A 269 5.32 -8.90 24.49
C GLY A 269 4.40 -8.58 25.67
N ALA A 270 4.81 -8.85 26.92
CA ALA A 270 3.99 -8.50 28.08
C ALA A 270 3.80 -6.98 28.21
N LEU A 271 2.70 -6.54 28.84
CA LEU A 271 2.37 -5.14 29.06
C LEU A 271 3.54 -4.34 29.68
N SER A 272 4.25 -4.91 30.66
CA SER A 272 5.40 -4.25 31.30
C SER A 272 6.65 -4.11 30.41
N LYS A 273 6.73 -4.87 29.32
CA LYS A 273 7.88 -4.95 28.41
C LYS A 273 7.66 -4.16 27.14
N VAL A 274 6.45 -4.25 26.58
CA VAL A 274 6.05 -3.48 25.41
C VAL A 274 5.70 -2.04 25.77
N MET A 275 5.27 -1.78 27.02
CA MET A 275 5.09 -0.44 27.57
C MET A 275 6.00 -0.17 28.78
N PRO A 276 7.34 -0.12 28.62
CA PRO A 276 8.25 0.02 29.75
C PRO A 276 8.20 1.42 30.35
N VAL A 277 8.49 1.49 31.65
CA VAL A 277 8.75 2.75 32.34
C VAL A 277 10.22 3.13 32.10
N ILE A 278 10.45 4.24 31.41
CA ILE A 278 11.76 4.85 31.29
C ILE A 278 11.98 5.76 32.48
N ALA A 279 13.00 5.43 33.29
CA ALA A 279 13.29 6.17 34.50
C ALA A 279 13.95 7.54 34.17
N LYS A 280 13.66 8.56 34.99
CA LYS A 280 14.30 9.89 34.90
C LYS A 280 15.83 9.82 34.91
N ASN A 281 16.40 8.85 35.62
CA ASN A 281 17.84 8.65 35.79
C ASN A 281 18.43 7.63 34.81
N ASP A 282 17.66 7.13 33.84
CA ASP A 282 18.22 6.35 32.75
C ASP A 282 19.20 7.25 31.96
N PRO A 283 20.46 6.86 31.76
CA PRO A 283 21.45 7.69 31.07
C PRO A 283 21.05 8.02 29.62
N ARG A 284 20.15 7.23 29.02
CA ARG A 284 19.62 7.44 27.67
C ARG A 284 18.44 8.41 27.63
N ASN A 285 17.87 8.79 28.79
CA ASN A 285 16.69 9.65 28.89
C ASN A 285 17.07 11.15 28.94
N PRO A 286 16.91 11.91 27.84
CA PRO A 286 17.24 13.35 27.83
C PRO A 286 16.13 14.23 28.40
N TYR A 287 14.95 13.69 28.74
CA TYR A 287 13.73 14.48 29.02
C TYR A 287 13.61 14.94 30.48
N GLY A 288 14.52 14.51 31.37
CA GLY A 288 14.57 14.97 32.77
C GLY A 288 13.38 14.54 33.65
N ARG A 289 12.55 13.59 33.17
CA ARG A 289 11.41 13.00 33.88
C ARG A 289 11.21 11.55 33.47
N SER A 290 10.56 10.76 34.33
CA SER A 290 10.15 9.40 33.97
C SER A 290 8.92 9.44 33.05
N PHE A 291 8.81 8.48 32.14
CA PHE A 291 7.66 8.31 31.25
C PHE A 291 7.45 6.84 30.92
N VAL A 292 6.25 6.49 30.45
CA VAL A 292 5.98 5.18 29.83
C VAL A 292 6.08 5.39 28.33
N GLN A 293 6.82 4.55 27.61
CA GLN A 293 6.81 4.55 26.14
C GLN A 293 6.23 3.25 25.62
N LEU A 294 5.78 3.23 24.37
CA LEU A 294 5.37 2.02 23.67
C LEU A 294 6.48 1.63 22.69
N GLN A 295 6.97 0.39 22.78
CA GLN A 295 8.17 -0.06 22.06
C GLN A 295 7.95 -0.22 20.57
N GLU A 296 6.81 -0.77 20.16
CA GLU A 296 6.50 -0.99 18.73
C GLU A 296 6.39 0.30 17.92
N MET A 297 6.24 1.46 18.59
CA MET A 297 6.34 2.77 17.90
C MET A 297 7.71 2.99 17.24
N GLY A 298 8.74 2.23 17.67
CA GLY A 298 10.03 2.20 17.01
C GLY A 298 9.97 1.56 15.62
N ARG A 299 9.13 0.53 15.43
CA ARG A 299 8.93 -0.15 14.15
C ARG A 299 8.01 0.67 13.24
N ASP A 300 6.75 0.85 13.65
CA ASP A 300 5.76 1.64 12.94
C ASP A 300 4.49 1.85 13.80
N GLN A 301 3.62 2.77 13.38
CA GLN A 301 2.42 3.08 14.16
C GLN A 301 1.26 2.10 13.93
N ALA A 302 1.37 1.15 12.99
CA ALA A 302 0.39 0.08 12.82
C ALA A 302 0.50 -0.95 13.95
N HIS A 303 1.71 -1.46 14.19
CA HIS A 303 1.95 -2.45 15.23
C HIS A 303 1.81 -1.86 16.64
N ALA A 304 2.17 -0.59 16.81
CA ALA A 304 1.88 0.13 18.05
C ALA A 304 0.37 0.25 18.33
N TRP A 305 -0.45 0.42 17.28
CA TRP A 305 -1.90 0.45 17.43
C TRP A 305 -2.47 -0.92 17.80
N ASP A 306 -1.93 -1.99 17.21
CA ASP A 306 -2.28 -3.38 17.53
C ASP A 306 -2.02 -3.68 19.01
N ASP A 307 -0.85 -3.29 19.54
CA ASP A 307 -0.52 -3.43 20.96
C ASP A 307 -1.56 -2.77 21.86
N VAL A 308 -1.90 -1.50 21.58
CA VAL A 308 -2.88 -0.75 22.37
C VAL A 308 -4.23 -1.47 22.35
N THR A 309 -4.67 -1.91 21.18
CA THR A 309 -6.00 -2.52 21.00
C THR A 309 -6.08 -3.89 21.65
N MET A 310 -5.10 -4.77 21.43
CA MET A 310 -5.07 -6.11 22.00
C MET A 310 -4.86 -6.12 23.50
N LEU A 311 -3.98 -5.27 24.04
CA LEU A 311 -3.79 -5.18 25.49
C LEU A 311 -5.03 -4.62 26.19
N THR A 312 -5.76 -3.70 25.56
CA THR A 312 -7.05 -3.21 26.08
C THR A 312 -8.07 -4.34 26.13
N GLN A 313 -8.19 -5.12 25.05
CA GLN A 313 -9.12 -6.24 25.01
C GLN A 313 -8.76 -7.35 26.02
N LEU A 314 -7.48 -7.71 26.12
CA LEU A 314 -6.98 -8.67 27.11
C LEU A 314 -7.30 -8.23 28.53
N ALA A 315 -7.05 -6.95 28.85
CA ALA A 315 -7.40 -6.38 30.14
C ALA A 315 -8.90 -6.50 30.43
N ARG A 316 -9.77 -6.29 29.42
CA ARG A 316 -11.22 -6.48 29.56
C ARG A 316 -11.59 -7.92 29.85
N VAL A 317 -11.09 -8.88 29.07
CA VAL A 317 -11.38 -10.31 29.27
C VAL A 317 -10.95 -10.77 30.67
N ILE A 318 -9.79 -10.32 31.15
CA ILE A 318 -9.29 -10.66 32.48
C ILE A 318 -10.13 -9.98 33.58
N ASP A 319 -10.50 -8.70 33.42
CA ASP A 319 -11.26 -7.94 34.42
C ASP A 319 -12.73 -8.40 34.52
N VAL A 320 -13.35 -8.84 33.42
CA VAL A 320 -14.70 -9.45 33.41
C VAL A 320 -14.76 -10.69 34.32
N GLN A 321 -13.67 -11.44 34.42
CA GLN A 321 -13.55 -12.58 35.33
C GLN A 321 -13.35 -12.16 36.80
N GLY A 322 -13.22 -10.87 37.09
CA GLY A 322 -12.94 -10.34 38.43
C GLY A 322 -11.50 -10.58 38.90
N THR A 323 -10.61 -10.98 37.99
CA THR A 323 -9.22 -11.30 38.31
C THR A 323 -8.45 -10.06 38.75
N ARG A 324 -7.73 -10.18 39.87
CA ARG A 324 -6.82 -9.14 40.38
C ARG A 324 -5.37 -9.62 40.29
N LEU A 325 -4.47 -8.67 40.08
CA LEU A 325 -3.05 -8.91 39.86
C LEU A 325 -2.23 -8.41 41.04
N ASP A 326 -1.15 -9.13 41.38
CA ASP A 326 -0.09 -8.56 42.20
C ASP A 326 0.48 -7.32 41.48
N PRO A 327 0.57 -6.15 42.14
CA PRO A 327 0.93 -4.90 41.48
C PRO A 327 2.36 -4.86 40.94
N VAL A 328 3.22 -5.81 41.33
CA VAL A 328 4.62 -5.91 40.89
C VAL A 328 4.84 -7.15 40.05
N LEU A 329 4.43 -8.32 40.54
CA LEU A 329 4.69 -9.61 39.89
C LEU A 329 3.73 -9.89 38.74
N GLY A 330 2.56 -9.24 38.70
CA GLY A 330 1.57 -9.46 37.65
C GLY A 330 0.84 -10.81 37.73
N THR A 331 1.16 -11.64 38.72
CA THR A 331 0.48 -12.92 38.98
C THR A 331 -0.93 -12.69 39.55
N VAL A 332 -1.83 -13.65 39.31
CA VAL A 332 -3.18 -13.63 39.92
C VAL A 332 -3.05 -13.60 41.45
N SER A 333 -3.72 -12.65 42.09
CA SER A 333 -3.58 -12.36 43.52
C SER A 333 -4.90 -11.99 44.16
N THR A 334 -5.10 -12.42 45.41
CA THR A 334 -6.23 -12.03 46.28
C THR A 334 -5.80 -11.11 47.41
N ARG A 335 -4.54 -10.64 47.38
CA ARG A 335 -4.02 -9.71 48.40
C ARG A 335 -4.81 -8.40 48.38
N ARG A 336 -4.82 -7.70 49.51
CA ARG A 336 -5.54 -6.43 49.67
C ARG A 336 -5.03 -5.32 48.73
N ASP A 337 -3.76 -5.36 48.37
CA ASP A 337 -3.09 -4.45 47.45
C ASP A 337 -3.15 -4.91 45.98
N ALA A 338 -3.84 -6.02 45.68
CA ALA A 338 -4.02 -6.48 44.31
C ALA A 338 -4.87 -5.50 43.48
N VAL A 339 -4.51 -5.33 42.22
CA VAL A 339 -5.07 -4.30 41.33
C VAL A 339 -5.79 -4.91 40.14
N SER A 340 -6.64 -4.14 39.45
CA SER A 340 -7.20 -4.57 38.16
C SER A 340 -6.12 -4.63 37.08
N PRO A 341 -6.35 -5.37 35.98
CA PRO A 341 -5.48 -5.32 34.80
C PRO A 341 -5.22 -3.89 34.29
N TYR A 342 -6.24 -3.02 34.34
CA TYR A 342 -6.13 -1.61 33.97
C TYR A 342 -5.32 -0.74 34.95
N ALA A 343 -5.32 -1.08 36.24
CA ALA A 343 -4.55 -0.34 37.25
C ALA A 343 -3.11 -0.86 37.42
N PHE A 344 -2.77 -1.99 36.80
CA PHE A 344 -1.44 -2.59 36.89
C PHE A 344 -0.34 -1.63 36.41
N GLY A 345 0.75 -1.56 37.18
CA GLY A 345 1.89 -0.70 36.86
C GLY A 345 1.62 0.81 36.90
N ASP A 346 0.69 1.27 37.74
CA ASP A 346 0.23 2.67 37.82
C ASP A 346 -0.43 3.15 36.52
N TYR A 347 -1.49 2.43 36.10
CA TYR A 347 -2.24 2.70 34.87
C TYR A 347 -1.34 2.67 33.62
N ARG A 348 -0.42 1.68 33.57
CA ARG A 348 0.63 1.60 32.54
C ARG A 348 0.08 1.60 31.12
N LEU A 349 -0.98 0.83 30.88
CA LEU A 349 -1.65 0.77 29.58
C LEU A 349 -2.13 2.17 29.15
N LEU A 350 -2.84 2.90 30.02
CA LEU A 350 -3.30 4.26 29.72
C LEU A 350 -2.13 5.21 29.39
N ARG A 351 -1.06 5.18 30.18
CA ARG A 351 0.09 6.08 30.02
C ARG A 351 0.90 5.80 28.76
N GLY A 352 1.08 4.53 28.39
CA GLY A 352 1.73 4.12 27.15
C GLY A 352 0.88 4.49 25.93
N SER A 353 -0.42 4.19 25.97
CA SER A 353 -1.37 4.58 24.93
C SER A 353 -1.46 6.10 24.76
N GLU A 354 -1.37 6.90 25.83
CA GLU A 354 -1.34 8.37 25.71
C GLU A 354 -0.15 8.84 24.85
N GLN A 355 1.04 8.25 24.98
CA GLN A 355 2.18 8.62 24.12
C GLN A 355 1.88 8.27 22.66
N PHE A 356 1.33 7.09 22.41
CA PHE A 356 0.92 6.68 21.07
C PHE A 356 -0.07 7.67 20.45
N PHE A 357 -1.19 7.95 21.13
CA PHE A 357 -2.21 8.87 20.59
C PHE A 357 -1.70 10.31 20.47
N ALA A 358 -0.89 10.80 21.41
CA ALA A 358 -0.25 12.12 21.29
C ALA A 358 0.61 12.22 20.03
N PHE A 359 1.45 11.22 19.77
CA PHE A 359 2.29 11.17 18.59
C PHE A 359 1.48 11.09 17.30
N MET A 360 0.44 10.25 17.28
CA MET A 360 -0.46 10.09 16.14
C MET A 360 -1.26 11.35 15.82
N MET A 361 -1.51 12.20 16.81
CA MET A 361 -2.09 13.53 16.62
C MET A 361 -1.10 14.60 16.12
N GLY A 362 0.17 14.24 15.94
CA GLY A 362 1.23 15.16 15.48
C GLY A 362 1.98 15.88 16.61
N LYS A 363 1.74 15.53 17.88
CA LYS A 363 2.52 16.08 19.01
C LYS A 363 3.90 15.41 19.08
N ASP A 364 4.87 16.12 19.64
CA ASP A 364 6.16 15.52 20.02
C ASP A 364 5.98 14.75 21.34
N ILE A 365 6.66 13.62 21.48
CA ILE A 365 6.59 12.78 22.68
C ILE A 365 7.99 12.39 23.17
N PRO A 366 8.18 12.15 24.48
CA PRO A 366 9.37 11.46 24.95
C PRO A 366 9.39 10.02 24.45
N TRP A 367 10.46 9.67 23.75
CA TRP A 367 10.77 8.30 23.33
C TRP A 367 12.30 8.16 23.24
N ILE A 368 12.83 6.99 23.61
CA ILE A 368 14.25 6.65 23.49
C ILE A 368 14.44 5.26 22.88
N ASP A 369 15.57 5.06 22.20
CA ASP A 369 15.97 3.74 21.75
C ASP A 369 16.45 2.90 22.94
N THR A 370 15.62 1.94 23.35
CA THR A 370 15.98 0.98 24.40
C THR A 370 16.81 -0.19 23.88
N THR A 371 16.82 -0.43 22.56
CA THR A 371 17.56 -1.53 21.91
C THR A 371 19.04 -1.22 21.77
N GLN A 372 19.40 0.07 21.67
CA GLN A 372 20.75 0.57 21.40
C GLN A 372 21.31 0.10 20.04
N ARG A 373 20.42 -0.26 19.09
CA ARG A 373 20.76 -0.66 17.72
C ARG A 373 20.41 0.42 16.69
N GLY A 374 20.32 1.67 17.12
CA GLY A 374 20.00 2.81 16.25
C GLY A 374 18.50 2.99 16.01
N GLY A 375 17.67 2.56 16.97
CA GLY A 375 16.23 2.68 16.90
C GLY A 375 15.75 4.13 16.84
N VAL A 376 14.71 4.37 16.03
CA VAL A 376 14.10 5.69 15.87
C VAL A 376 12.60 5.61 16.09
N LEU A 377 12.00 6.73 16.47
CA LEU A 377 10.54 6.86 16.52
C LEU A 377 9.98 6.94 15.10
N SER A 378 9.43 5.82 14.61
CA SER A 378 8.99 5.66 13.22
C SER A 378 7.84 6.58 12.86
N GLN A 379 7.93 7.20 11.67
CA GLN A 379 6.88 8.06 11.12
C GLN A 379 5.86 7.27 10.27
N ALA A 380 6.12 5.99 10.00
CA ALA A 380 5.23 5.14 9.20
C ALA A 380 3.85 5.04 9.86
N TYR A 381 2.79 5.23 9.07
CA TYR A 381 1.40 5.29 9.53
C TYR A 381 1.05 6.44 10.50
N ARG A 382 1.93 7.40 10.78
CA ARG A 382 1.63 8.50 11.71
C ARG A 382 0.42 9.33 11.24
N GLY A 383 -0.60 9.44 12.08
CA GLY A 383 -1.89 10.10 11.75
C GLY A 383 -3.02 9.14 11.40
N ARG A 384 -2.71 7.85 11.21
CA ARG A 384 -3.67 6.79 10.92
C ARG A 384 -4.39 6.36 12.20
N LEU A 385 -5.47 7.03 12.54
CA LEU A 385 -6.25 6.77 13.75
C LEU A 385 -7.55 6.04 13.43
N PHE A 386 -7.71 4.85 14.00
CA PHE A 386 -8.97 4.10 14.08
C PHE A 386 -9.72 4.45 15.38
N ASP A 387 -10.90 3.85 15.60
CA ASP A 387 -11.81 4.13 16.72
C ASP A 387 -11.57 3.35 18.05
N PRO A 388 -10.42 2.70 18.39
CA PRO A 388 -10.30 2.03 19.69
C PRO A 388 -10.05 2.99 20.86
N THR A 389 -9.95 4.30 20.61
CA THR A 389 -9.92 5.29 21.70
C THR A 389 -11.21 5.28 22.51
N ASN A 390 -12.34 4.94 21.90
CA ASN A 390 -13.64 4.95 22.59
C ASN A 390 -13.72 3.89 23.69
N GLU A 391 -13.22 2.68 23.45
CA GLU A 391 -13.16 1.67 24.50
C GLU A 391 -12.22 2.09 25.64
N LEU A 392 -10.96 2.40 25.30
CA LEU A 392 -9.93 2.73 26.27
C LEU A 392 -10.34 3.93 27.14
N TYR A 393 -10.81 5.02 26.51
CA TYR A 393 -11.27 6.21 27.21
C TYR A 393 -12.44 5.89 28.14
N THR A 394 -13.46 5.19 27.64
CA THR A 394 -14.68 4.89 28.42
C THR A 394 -14.36 4.09 29.68
N ILE A 395 -13.46 3.10 29.59
CA ILE A 395 -13.03 2.30 30.74
C ILE A 395 -12.31 3.17 31.77
N TYR A 396 -11.32 3.96 31.34
CA TYR A 396 -10.53 4.77 32.27
C TYR A 396 -11.29 5.98 32.80
N GLU A 397 -12.24 6.55 32.07
CA GLU A 397 -13.18 7.54 32.60
C GLU A 397 -14.03 6.94 33.72
N GLY A 398 -14.54 5.71 33.55
CA GLY A 398 -15.25 5.00 34.62
C GLY A 398 -14.39 4.75 35.86
N LEU A 399 -13.10 4.45 35.68
CA LEU A 399 -12.17 4.16 36.78
C LEU A 399 -11.61 5.41 37.48
N LEU A 400 -11.32 6.47 36.73
CA LEU A 400 -10.56 7.64 37.19
C LEU A 400 -11.39 8.93 37.23
N GLY A 401 -12.57 8.94 36.61
CA GLY A 401 -13.40 10.12 36.43
C GLY A 401 -12.61 11.27 35.79
N PRO A 402 -12.77 12.52 36.26
CA PRO A 402 -12.11 13.69 35.70
C PRO A 402 -10.57 13.64 35.69
N ALA A 403 -9.95 12.75 36.48
CA ALA A 403 -8.50 12.62 36.53
C ALA A 403 -7.89 12.07 35.23
N VAL A 404 -8.68 11.38 34.39
CA VAL A 404 -8.22 10.85 33.10
C VAL A 404 -7.66 11.96 32.20
N SER A 405 -8.30 13.14 32.19
CA SER A 405 -7.87 14.30 31.39
C SER A 405 -6.47 14.83 31.74
N LYS A 406 -5.99 14.57 32.96
CA LYS A 406 -4.65 14.96 33.41
C LYS A 406 -3.60 13.90 33.09
N ILE A 407 -4.00 12.62 33.07
CA ILE A 407 -3.10 11.49 32.83
C ILE A 407 -2.95 11.23 31.33
N ALA A 408 -4.05 11.33 30.58
CA ALA A 408 -4.15 11.04 29.15
C ALA A 408 -4.93 12.15 28.40
N PRO A 409 -4.36 13.36 28.29
CA PRO A 409 -5.02 14.49 27.65
C PRO A 409 -5.29 14.27 26.16
N SER A 410 -4.44 13.55 25.43
CA SER A 410 -4.63 13.30 23.99
C SER A 410 -5.72 12.27 23.73
N ILE A 411 -5.79 11.22 24.54
CA ILE A 411 -6.91 10.26 24.51
C ILE A 411 -8.23 10.97 24.81
N THR A 412 -8.24 11.83 25.84
CA THR A 412 -9.43 12.62 26.21
C THR A 412 -9.84 13.57 25.08
N GLU A 413 -8.88 14.24 24.44
CA GLU A 413 -9.12 15.12 23.30
C GLU A 413 -9.74 14.37 22.11
N LEU A 414 -9.24 13.17 21.79
CA LEU A 414 -9.81 12.34 20.71
C LEU A 414 -11.23 11.90 21.00
N ALA A 415 -11.49 11.36 22.20
CA ALA A 415 -12.81 10.91 22.60
C ALA A 415 -13.86 12.05 22.65
N THR A 416 -13.44 13.26 23.02
CA THR A 416 -14.36 14.40 23.16
C THR A 416 -14.57 15.21 21.87
N LYS A 417 -13.69 15.10 20.87
CA LYS A 417 -13.76 15.84 19.60
C LYS A 417 -14.02 14.94 18.38
N GLN A 418 -14.48 13.70 18.60
CA GLN A 418 -14.74 12.77 17.51
C GLN A 418 -15.95 13.23 16.65
N ASP A 419 -15.82 13.13 15.33
CA ASP A 419 -16.83 13.55 14.35
C ASP A 419 -17.52 12.37 13.63
N GLY A 420 -17.08 11.13 13.88
CA GLY A 420 -17.67 9.93 13.33
C GLY A 420 -18.00 8.92 14.42
N GLY A 421 -19.22 8.40 14.42
CA GLY A 421 -19.65 7.34 15.33
C GLY A 421 -19.42 5.94 14.76
N PRO A 422 -20.37 5.00 14.90
CA PRO A 422 -20.22 3.63 14.40
C PRO A 422 -20.16 3.55 12.86
N GLN A 423 -20.55 4.61 12.16
CA GLN A 423 -20.31 4.78 10.74
C GLN A 423 -19.52 6.07 10.53
N PHE A 424 -18.40 5.97 9.83
CA PHE A 424 -17.46 7.07 9.60
C PHE A 424 -16.78 6.89 8.25
N PHE A 425 -15.98 7.85 7.83
CA PHE A 425 -15.20 7.74 6.60
C PHE A 425 -13.75 7.31 6.89
N TRP A 426 -13.31 6.24 6.22
CA TRP A 426 -11.91 5.85 6.15
C TRP A 426 -11.30 6.43 4.88
N GLY A 427 -10.71 7.62 5.02
CA GLY A 427 -10.38 8.47 3.87
C GLY A 427 -11.64 8.91 3.14
N THR A 428 -11.75 8.54 1.87
CA THR A 428 -12.86 8.92 0.99
C THR A 428 -14.01 7.90 1.00
N ALA A 429 -13.80 6.73 1.59
CA ALA A 429 -14.74 5.61 1.58
C ALA A 429 -15.55 5.53 2.90
N PRO A 430 -16.87 5.27 2.83
CA PRO A 430 -17.65 4.97 4.03
C PRO A 430 -17.15 3.67 4.68
N TYR A 431 -17.10 3.66 6.01
CA TYR A 431 -16.65 2.56 6.82
C TYR A 431 -17.66 2.28 7.94
N ASN A 432 -17.86 1.02 8.26
CA ASN A 432 -18.71 0.55 9.34
C ASN A 432 -17.82 -0.08 10.41
N PHE A 433 -17.98 0.35 11.67
CA PHE A 433 -17.19 -0.17 12.79
C PHE A 433 -17.32 -1.70 12.94
N TRP A 434 -18.47 -2.28 12.58
CA TRP A 434 -18.73 -3.71 12.67
C TRP A 434 -18.27 -4.43 11.42
N ASN A 435 -16.96 -4.56 11.27
CA ASN A 435 -16.34 -5.25 10.13
C ASN A 435 -15.46 -6.40 10.60
N SER A 436 -15.40 -7.48 9.81
CA SER A 436 -14.55 -8.63 10.13
C SER A 436 -13.09 -8.25 9.92
N ASN A 437 -12.34 -8.21 11.01
CA ASN A 437 -10.92 -7.89 11.04
C ASN A 437 -10.18 -8.99 11.83
N PRO A 438 -9.05 -9.53 11.35
CA PRO A 438 -8.27 -10.53 12.09
C PRO A 438 -7.66 -10.01 13.39
N ASP A 439 -7.41 -8.70 13.46
CA ASP A 439 -6.51 -8.05 14.42
C ASP A 439 -7.25 -7.39 15.60
N PHE A 440 -8.56 -7.15 15.53
CA PHE A 440 -9.29 -6.57 16.67
C PHE A 440 -10.78 -6.89 16.72
N ASN A 441 -11.40 -6.86 17.91
CA ASN A 441 -12.85 -7.05 18.07
C ASN A 441 -13.60 -5.73 18.36
N PRO A 442 -14.58 -5.33 17.53
CA PRO A 442 -15.35 -4.10 17.71
C PRO A 442 -16.52 -4.24 18.72
N ASP A 443 -16.42 -5.09 19.74
CA ASP A 443 -17.52 -5.46 20.65
C ASP A 443 -17.62 -4.62 21.94
N ALA A 444 -16.76 -3.61 22.07
CA ALA A 444 -16.73 -2.72 23.24
C ALA A 444 -18.06 -2.02 23.52
N TRP A 445 -18.87 -1.74 22.48
CA TRP A 445 -20.18 -1.09 22.62
C TRP A 445 -21.18 -1.91 23.46
N LEU A 446 -21.01 -3.23 23.51
CA LEU A 446 -21.80 -4.10 24.39
C LEU A 446 -21.45 -3.90 25.87
N SER A 447 -20.27 -3.35 26.17
CA SER A 447 -19.73 -3.12 27.51
C SER A 447 -19.72 -1.64 27.90
N PHE A 448 -20.38 -0.77 27.13
CA PHE A 448 -20.53 0.63 27.51
C PHE A 448 -21.17 0.76 28.91
N PRO A 449 -20.69 1.68 29.76
CA PRO A 449 -21.27 1.91 31.06
C PRO A 449 -22.61 2.63 30.91
N ALA A 450 -23.56 2.35 31.80
CA ALA A 450 -24.89 2.96 31.78
C ALA A 450 -24.87 4.49 31.85
N SER A 451 -23.78 5.11 32.30
CA SER A 451 -23.57 6.56 32.30
C SER A 451 -23.55 7.19 30.90
N LEU A 452 -23.31 6.40 29.83
CA LEU A 452 -23.37 6.89 28.45
C LEU A 452 -24.80 7.00 27.90
N ALA A 453 -25.81 6.49 28.61
CA ALA A 453 -27.20 6.53 28.16
C ALA A 453 -27.68 7.95 27.82
N GLY A 454 -28.16 8.12 26.59
CA GLY A 454 -28.61 9.39 26.04
C GLY A 454 -27.52 10.24 25.40
N THR A 455 -26.25 9.80 25.40
CA THR A 455 -25.15 10.51 24.74
C THR A 455 -25.30 10.38 23.24
N THR A 456 -25.50 11.50 22.54
CA THR A 456 -25.66 11.49 21.08
C THR A 456 -24.37 11.06 20.40
N THR A 457 -24.50 10.11 19.49
CA THR A 457 -23.40 9.64 18.65
C THR A 457 -23.11 10.63 17.52
N PRO A 458 -21.85 11.03 17.27
CA PRO A 458 -21.54 11.91 16.14
C PRO A 458 -21.82 11.22 14.81
N VAL A 459 -22.32 11.98 13.83
CA VAL A 459 -22.64 11.48 12.48
C VAL A 459 -21.87 12.27 11.45
N GLN A 460 -20.97 11.59 10.75
CA GLN A 460 -20.21 12.18 9.67
C GLN A 460 -21.04 12.17 8.38
N GLN A 461 -21.32 13.35 7.83
CA GLN A 461 -22.17 13.51 6.64
C GLN A 461 -21.41 13.31 5.31
N ASN A 462 -20.10 13.55 5.32
CA ASN A 462 -19.26 13.49 4.12
C ASN A 462 -17.81 13.16 4.49
N ALA A 463 -16.99 12.90 3.47
CA ALA A 463 -15.58 12.55 3.63
C ALA A 463 -14.64 13.75 3.91
N LEU A 464 -15.18 14.96 4.15
CA LEU A 464 -14.33 16.11 4.43
C LEU A 464 -13.61 15.92 5.76
N VAL A 465 -12.33 16.28 5.77
CA VAL A 465 -11.52 16.34 6.98
C VAL A 465 -11.81 17.68 7.65
N GLN A 466 -12.73 17.68 8.60
CA GLN A 466 -13.22 18.87 9.31
C GLN A 466 -12.13 19.42 10.24
N ALA A 467 -11.84 20.72 10.17
CA ALA A 467 -10.68 21.29 10.85
C ALA A 467 -10.83 21.27 12.38
N GLU A 468 -12.02 21.53 12.90
CA GLU A 468 -12.34 21.62 14.32
C GLU A 468 -12.15 20.29 15.07
N THR A 469 -12.27 19.15 14.38
CA THR A 469 -12.16 17.79 14.94
C THR A 469 -10.86 17.09 14.52
N ARG A 470 -10.38 17.33 13.30
CA ARG A 470 -9.23 16.65 12.69
C ARG A 470 -7.93 17.45 12.72
N THR A 471 -7.88 18.57 13.45
CA THR A 471 -6.64 19.31 13.65
C THR A 471 -6.23 19.43 15.11
N VAL A 472 -4.91 19.57 15.32
CA VAL A 472 -4.31 19.77 16.63
C VAL A 472 -3.35 20.95 16.58
N PRO A 473 -3.56 22.00 17.41
CA PRO A 473 -2.59 23.09 17.58
C PRO A 473 -1.22 22.55 18.01
N ILE A 474 -0.17 22.92 17.27
CA ILE A 474 1.21 22.54 17.59
C ILE A 474 1.97 23.70 18.21
N THR A 475 1.76 24.91 17.71
CA THR A 475 2.30 26.14 18.30
C THR A 475 1.17 27.05 18.79
N PRO A 476 1.45 27.98 19.72
CA PRO A 476 0.48 28.98 20.13
C PRO A 476 -0.03 29.80 18.94
N GLY A 477 -1.29 30.25 19.00
CA GLY A 477 -1.91 31.07 17.94
C GLY A 477 -2.94 30.35 17.09
N THR A 478 -3.31 29.12 17.43
CA THR A 478 -4.40 28.38 16.78
C THR A 478 -5.58 28.22 17.74
N SER A 479 -6.81 28.50 17.29
CA SER A 479 -8.03 28.36 18.10
C SER A 479 -9.22 27.87 17.28
N VAL A 480 -10.04 27.00 17.88
CA VAL A 480 -11.29 26.50 17.29
C VAL A 480 -12.41 27.54 17.48
N HIS A 481 -13.19 27.80 16.42
CA HIS A 481 -14.27 28.78 16.38
C HIS A 481 -15.55 28.19 15.75
N GLY A 482 -16.22 27.28 16.46
CA GLY A 482 -17.37 26.56 15.89
C GLY A 482 -16.88 25.51 14.91
N THR A 483 -17.17 25.69 13.61
CA THR A 483 -16.85 24.73 12.53
C THR A 483 -15.48 24.96 11.88
N TYR A 484 -14.73 25.99 12.28
CA TYR A 484 -13.45 26.30 11.66
C TYR A 484 -12.37 26.56 12.70
N VAL A 485 -11.12 26.51 12.25
CA VAL A 485 -9.93 26.79 13.04
C VAL A 485 -9.29 28.08 12.55
N ARG A 486 -9.08 29.03 13.45
CA ARG A 486 -8.31 30.25 13.18
C ARG A 486 -6.85 30.01 13.47
N MET A 487 -6.00 30.26 12.48
CA MET A 487 -4.56 30.23 12.56
C MET A 487 -4.01 31.66 12.50
N LYS A 488 -3.33 32.09 13.56
CA LYS A 488 -2.56 33.34 13.54
C LYS A 488 -1.32 33.21 12.66
N ALA A 489 -0.82 34.34 12.16
CA ALA A 489 0.48 34.40 11.52
C ALA A 489 1.57 33.68 12.35
N HIS A 490 2.39 32.86 11.70
CA HIS A 490 3.45 32.02 12.29
C HIS A 490 2.97 30.87 13.20
N SER A 491 1.68 30.56 13.21
CA SER A 491 1.14 29.38 13.90
C SER A 491 1.23 28.11 13.03
N THR A 492 1.34 26.97 13.70
CA THR A 492 1.37 25.63 13.10
C THR A 492 0.30 24.77 13.74
N LEU A 493 -0.44 24.02 12.91
CA LEU A 493 -1.29 22.92 13.34
C LEU A 493 -0.93 21.63 12.58
N ALA A 494 -1.29 20.49 13.16
CA ALA A 494 -1.27 19.21 12.46
C ALA A 494 -2.69 18.88 11.98
N VAL A 495 -2.81 18.42 10.73
CA VAL A 495 -4.03 17.88 10.14
C VAL A 495 -3.86 16.37 10.02
N ARG A 496 -4.77 15.59 10.61
CA ARG A 496 -4.70 14.11 10.65
C ARG A 496 -5.78 13.45 9.79
N THR A 497 -5.62 12.15 9.57
CA THR A 497 -6.51 11.31 8.75
C THR A 497 -6.57 11.73 7.27
N LEU A 498 -5.45 12.21 6.72
CA LEU A 498 -5.29 12.59 5.31
C LEU A 498 -5.08 11.37 4.40
N LEU A 499 -6.02 10.44 4.38
CA LEU A 499 -5.99 9.27 3.49
C LEU A 499 -6.37 9.69 2.07
N TYR A 500 -5.36 10.14 1.31
CA TYR A 500 -5.52 10.61 -0.06
C TYR A 500 -6.15 9.54 -0.98
N ASP A 501 -6.97 10.00 -1.93
CA ASP A 501 -7.56 9.16 -2.98
C ASP A 501 -6.47 8.69 -3.98
N ASP A 502 -6.86 8.15 -5.14
CA ASP A 502 -5.89 7.75 -6.17
C ASP A 502 -4.94 8.91 -6.54
N ARG A 503 -3.64 8.66 -6.33
CA ARG A 503 -2.54 9.58 -6.62
C ARG A 503 -1.89 9.31 -7.99
N SER A 504 -2.46 8.42 -8.79
CA SER A 504 -2.09 8.22 -10.18
C SER A 504 -2.56 9.41 -11.03
N GLY A 505 -1.63 10.02 -11.76
CA GLY A 505 -1.89 11.26 -12.50
C GLY A 505 -2.29 12.43 -11.58
N TYR A 506 -3.03 13.39 -12.12
CA TYR A 506 -3.49 14.57 -11.38
C TYR A 506 -4.36 14.17 -10.17
N SER A 507 -3.98 14.61 -8.98
CA SER A 507 -4.61 14.22 -7.70
C SER A 507 -4.74 15.45 -6.78
N PRO A 508 -5.64 16.38 -7.11
CA PRO A 508 -5.80 17.59 -6.31
C PRO A 508 -6.37 17.30 -4.93
N VAL A 509 -5.87 18.02 -3.93
CA VAL A 509 -6.46 18.15 -2.60
C VAL A 509 -6.90 19.60 -2.43
N GLY A 510 -8.16 19.81 -2.02
CA GLY A 510 -8.72 21.13 -1.77
C GLY A 510 -8.63 21.51 -0.30
N ILE A 511 -8.22 22.75 -0.01
CA ILE A 511 -8.21 23.32 1.34
C ILE A 511 -9.21 24.48 1.36
N LEU A 512 -10.27 24.36 2.16
CA LEU A 512 -11.29 25.40 2.28
C LEU A 512 -10.84 26.45 3.31
N ILE A 513 -10.54 27.65 2.84
CA ILE A 513 -10.00 28.73 3.66
C ILE A 513 -10.75 30.05 3.47
N ARG A 514 -10.54 30.98 4.40
CA ARG A 514 -10.74 32.41 4.16
C ARG A 514 -9.65 33.24 4.83
N THR A 515 -9.38 34.40 4.26
CA THR A 515 -8.35 35.34 4.71
C THR A 515 -8.88 36.78 4.63
N THR A 516 -8.19 37.71 5.30
CA THR A 516 -8.44 39.17 5.20
C THR A 516 -7.22 39.91 4.64
N GLY A 517 -6.31 39.18 4.02
CA GLY A 517 -5.02 39.65 3.54
C GLY A 517 -4.23 38.48 2.96
N THR A 518 -3.16 38.78 2.22
CA THR A 518 -2.31 37.74 1.64
C THR A 518 -1.60 36.95 2.75
N ALA A 519 -1.55 35.63 2.57
CA ALA A 519 -0.83 34.72 3.45
C ALA A 519 -0.05 33.67 2.63
N THR A 520 0.75 32.86 3.30
CA THR A 520 1.38 31.68 2.73
C THR A 520 1.08 30.49 3.63
N LEU A 521 0.66 29.38 3.04
CA LEU A 521 0.48 28.11 3.72
C LEU A 521 1.62 27.16 3.35
N GLN A 522 2.48 26.86 4.30
CA GLN A 522 3.49 25.83 4.16
C GLN A 522 2.94 24.48 4.64
N ILE A 523 3.10 23.46 3.82
CA ILE A 523 2.65 22.10 4.09
C ILE A 523 3.86 21.16 4.17
N ARG A 524 3.98 20.44 5.29
CA ARG A 524 5.13 19.57 5.60
C ARG A 524 4.69 18.17 6.06
N LYS A 525 5.44 17.13 5.67
CA LYS A 525 5.30 15.76 6.22
C LYS A 525 5.65 15.75 7.71
N GLN A 526 6.73 16.45 8.07
CA GLN A 526 7.24 16.58 9.42
C GLN A 526 7.72 18.02 9.68
N ARG A 527 7.64 18.49 10.92
CA ARG A 527 7.99 19.88 11.28
C ARG A 527 9.43 20.28 10.97
N THR A 528 10.35 19.33 11.07
CA THR A 528 11.79 19.52 10.85
C THR A 528 12.19 19.49 9.39
N LEU A 529 11.35 18.94 8.51
CA LEU A 529 11.61 18.82 7.07
C LEU A 529 11.12 20.06 6.32
N ALA A 530 11.74 20.35 5.17
CA ALA A 530 11.28 21.40 4.25
C ALA A 530 9.82 21.17 3.81
N PRO A 531 9.06 22.24 3.51
CA PRO A 531 7.70 22.09 3.00
C PRO A 531 7.71 21.50 1.60
N TYR A 532 6.87 20.49 1.37
CA TYR A 532 6.67 19.94 0.02
C TYR A 532 5.72 20.82 -0.81
N TYR A 533 4.89 21.65 -0.15
CA TYR A 533 4.18 22.76 -0.78
C TYR A 533 4.30 24.04 0.03
N SER A 534 4.45 25.17 -0.67
CA SER A 534 4.33 26.51 -0.12
C SER A 534 3.33 27.28 -0.98
N LEU A 535 2.08 27.30 -0.55
CA LEU A 535 0.96 27.86 -1.30
C LEU A 535 0.81 29.35 -0.97
N THR A 536 0.64 30.19 -1.99
CA THR A 536 0.25 31.59 -1.80
C THR A 536 -1.27 31.65 -1.63
N LEU A 537 -1.73 32.27 -0.55
CA LEU A 537 -3.15 32.45 -0.28
C LEU A 537 -3.52 33.91 -0.59
N PRO A 538 -4.50 34.17 -1.49
CA PRO A 538 -4.95 35.53 -1.78
C PRO A 538 -5.71 36.11 -0.59
N ASP A 539 -6.03 37.41 -0.63
CA ASP A 539 -7.07 37.98 0.24
C ASP A 539 -8.44 37.54 -0.30
N THR A 540 -9.13 36.65 0.42
CA THR A 540 -10.47 36.20 0.00
C THR A 540 -11.58 37.16 0.43
N HIS A 541 -11.23 38.28 1.08
CA HIS A 541 -12.14 39.26 1.66
C HIS A 541 -13.17 38.61 2.60
N GLY A 542 -12.72 37.61 3.37
CA GLY A 542 -13.55 36.85 4.31
C GLY A 542 -14.50 35.83 3.67
N LYS A 543 -14.44 35.62 2.35
CA LYS A 543 -15.21 34.56 1.66
C LYS A 543 -14.49 33.22 1.76
N TRP A 544 -15.25 32.14 1.92
CA TRP A 544 -14.74 30.78 1.86
C TRP A 544 -14.40 30.41 0.43
N ARG A 545 -13.16 29.96 0.21
CA ARG A 545 -12.61 29.61 -1.10
C ARG A 545 -11.73 28.37 -0.98
N TYR A 546 -11.84 27.45 -1.92
CA TYR A 546 -10.89 26.35 -2.03
C TYR A 546 -9.59 26.84 -2.65
N ILE A 547 -8.48 26.43 -2.06
CA ILE A 547 -7.14 26.46 -2.67
C ILE A 547 -6.68 25.02 -2.85
N THR A 548 -6.17 24.66 -4.02
CA THR A 548 -5.78 23.28 -4.31
C THR A 548 -4.27 23.08 -4.42
N TYR A 549 -3.81 21.87 -4.17
CA TYR A 549 -2.45 21.39 -4.45
C TYR A 549 -2.48 19.95 -4.95
N ASP A 550 -1.53 19.57 -5.80
CA ASP A 550 -1.54 18.27 -6.50
C ASP A 550 -0.69 17.22 -5.76
N MET A 551 -1.32 16.17 -5.25
CA MET A 551 -0.66 15.08 -4.54
C MET A 551 -0.15 13.97 -5.46
N SER A 552 -0.21 14.13 -6.79
CA SER A 552 0.27 13.13 -7.74
C SER A 552 1.62 12.54 -7.36
N THR A 553 1.78 11.22 -7.48
CA THR A 553 3.08 10.55 -7.29
C THR A 553 4.13 10.96 -8.33
N SER A 554 3.71 11.60 -9.42
CA SER A 554 4.61 12.23 -10.40
C SER A 554 5.19 13.57 -9.93
N LYS A 555 4.53 14.24 -8.96
CA LYS A 555 4.95 15.53 -8.40
C LYS A 555 5.65 15.36 -7.06
N LEU A 556 5.19 14.41 -6.26
CA LEU A 556 5.73 14.10 -4.94
C LEU A 556 6.31 12.69 -4.94
N ARG A 557 7.64 12.59 -4.82
CA ARG A 557 8.34 11.31 -4.74
C ARG A 557 7.98 10.52 -3.49
N GLY A 558 7.82 9.21 -3.63
CA GLY A 558 7.63 8.28 -2.52
C GLY A 558 6.51 8.71 -1.55
N SER A 559 6.80 8.58 -0.26
CA SER A 559 5.91 9.02 0.82
C SER A 559 6.20 10.46 1.31
N ALA A 560 6.83 11.32 0.49
CA ALA A 560 7.20 12.69 0.86
C ALA A 560 6.01 13.61 1.16
N GLY A 561 4.84 13.32 0.60
CA GLY A 561 3.59 14.05 0.90
C GLY A 561 2.95 13.70 2.25
N GLY A 562 3.53 12.74 3.00
CA GLY A 562 2.85 12.08 4.10
C GLY A 562 1.70 11.18 3.61
N GLU A 563 1.22 10.30 4.48
CA GLU A 563 0.14 9.36 4.12
C GLU A 563 -1.12 9.58 4.94
N TYR A 564 -0.99 10.13 6.16
CA TYR A 564 -2.11 10.28 7.09
C TYR A 564 -2.06 11.58 7.89
N LEU A 565 -0.97 12.34 7.84
CA LEU A 565 -0.79 13.58 8.61
C LEU A 565 0.07 14.58 7.84
N ALA A 566 -0.29 15.87 7.95
CA ALA A 566 0.50 16.98 7.46
C ALA A 566 0.51 18.14 8.46
N TYR A 567 1.59 18.90 8.49
CA TYR A 567 1.70 20.13 9.27
C TYR A 567 1.45 21.34 8.40
N TYR A 568 0.48 22.15 8.80
CA TYR A 568 0.11 23.38 8.14
C TYR A 568 0.69 24.54 8.93
N THR A 569 1.54 25.36 8.31
CA THR A 569 2.14 26.55 8.93
C THR A 569 1.77 27.79 8.13
N VAL A 570 1.16 28.76 8.80
CA VAL A 570 0.70 30.00 8.18
C VAL A 570 1.76 31.09 8.35
N LEU A 571 2.06 31.83 7.28
CA LEU A 571 2.91 33.02 7.30
C LEU A 571 2.13 34.21 6.70
N GLY A 572 2.44 35.44 7.11
CA GLY A 572 1.75 36.63 6.61
C GLY A 572 0.49 36.95 7.41
N SER A 573 -0.68 36.97 6.77
CA SER A 573 -1.97 37.24 7.43
C SER A 573 -2.54 36.02 8.15
N ASP A 574 -3.52 36.25 9.02
CA ASP A 574 -4.29 35.17 9.65
C ASP A 574 -5.10 34.38 8.60
N VAL A 575 -5.27 33.09 8.84
CA VAL A 575 -6.03 32.17 7.98
C VAL A 575 -7.07 31.46 8.82
N ASP A 576 -8.33 31.48 8.39
CA ASP A 576 -9.35 30.58 8.91
C ASP A 576 -9.41 29.35 7.99
N LEU A 577 -9.31 28.14 8.57
CA LEU A 577 -9.37 26.84 7.90
C LEU A 577 -10.64 26.11 8.32
N ASP A 578 -11.48 25.72 7.35
CA ASP A 578 -12.74 25.00 7.61
C ASP A 578 -12.56 23.48 7.43
N ALA A 579 -12.09 23.06 6.26
CA ALA A 579 -11.94 21.63 5.94
C ALA A 579 -10.89 21.36 4.87
N VAL A 580 -10.45 20.10 4.79
CA VAL A 580 -9.67 19.54 3.68
C VAL A 580 -10.52 18.55 2.89
N ASN A 581 -10.64 18.77 1.58
CA ASN A 581 -11.36 17.93 0.63
C ASN A 581 -10.38 17.02 -0.13
N LEU A 582 -10.40 15.73 0.21
CA LEU A 582 -9.60 14.69 -0.43
C LEU A 582 -10.22 14.19 -1.76
N LYS A 583 -11.49 14.53 -2.04
CA LYS A 583 -12.23 14.23 -3.28
C LYS A 583 -12.27 15.41 -4.26
N ALA A 584 -11.37 16.38 -4.12
CA ALA A 584 -11.34 17.56 -4.99
C ALA A 584 -11.25 17.22 -6.49
N LYS A 585 -10.72 16.04 -6.86
CA LYS A 585 -10.67 15.57 -8.24
C LYS A 585 -12.05 15.37 -8.88
N THR A 586 -13.05 14.98 -8.10
CA THR A 586 -14.40 14.67 -8.57
C THR A 586 -15.44 15.68 -8.10
N GLU A 587 -15.16 16.42 -7.03
CA GLU A 587 -16.09 17.38 -6.42
C GLU A 587 -15.80 18.84 -6.78
N LEU A 588 -14.60 19.16 -7.29
CA LEU A 588 -14.20 20.50 -7.69
C LEU A 588 -13.75 20.54 -9.17
N SER A 589 -13.84 21.72 -9.75
CA SER A 589 -13.33 22.08 -11.09
C SER A 589 -12.24 23.17 -10.94
N PRO A 590 -11.13 22.92 -10.22
CA PRO A 590 -10.20 24.00 -9.89
C PRO A 590 -9.58 24.63 -11.16
N PRO A 591 -9.49 25.97 -11.25
CA PRO A 591 -8.84 26.63 -12.39
C PRO A 591 -7.37 26.23 -12.45
N GLN A 592 -6.86 25.95 -13.65
CA GLN A 592 -5.46 25.56 -13.85
C GLN A 592 -4.75 26.53 -14.77
N PHE A 593 -3.66 27.12 -14.30
CA PHE A 593 -2.77 27.89 -15.17
C PHE A 593 -1.87 26.93 -15.95
N PRO A 594 -1.89 26.93 -17.30
CA PRO A 594 -0.96 26.13 -18.11
C PRO A 594 0.52 26.47 -17.83
N GLN A 595 0.79 27.68 -17.34
CA GLN A 595 2.12 28.15 -16.97
C GLN A 595 2.63 27.54 -15.64
N GLY A 596 1.79 26.81 -14.89
CA GLY A 596 2.12 26.30 -13.57
C GLY A 596 1.81 27.30 -12.44
N SER A 597 2.64 27.34 -11.40
CA SER A 597 2.41 28.18 -10.20
C SER A 597 3.26 29.45 -10.14
N ASP A 598 4.25 29.57 -11.01
CA ASP A 598 5.14 30.73 -11.15
C ASP A 598 5.31 31.08 -12.62
N LEU A 599 5.22 32.37 -12.94
CA LEU A 599 5.50 32.91 -14.25
C LEU A 599 6.44 34.11 -14.12
N ARG A 600 7.45 34.17 -14.99
CA ARG A 600 8.29 35.36 -15.12
C ARG A 600 7.95 36.05 -16.43
N LEU A 601 7.56 37.33 -16.36
CA LEU A 601 7.33 38.17 -17.54
C LEU A 601 8.47 39.17 -17.67
N LEU A 602 8.98 39.33 -18.89
CA LEU A 602 10.05 40.28 -19.21
C LEU A 602 9.49 41.48 -19.97
N GLY A 603 9.76 42.68 -19.48
CA GLY A 603 9.45 43.93 -20.15
C GLY A 603 10.71 44.70 -20.54
N VAL A 604 10.59 45.59 -21.52
CA VAL A 604 11.63 46.56 -21.89
C VAL A 604 11.13 47.96 -21.57
N ALA A 605 11.96 48.76 -20.89
CA ALA A 605 11.60 50.13 -20.56
C ALA A 605 11.22 50.93 -21.82
N GLY A 606 10.02 51.50 -21.84
CA GLY A 606 9.51 52.27 -22.96
C GLY A 606 8.81 51.46 -24.06
N GLU A 607 8.66 50.14 -23.90
CA GLU A 607 7.90 49.28 -24.82
C GLU A 607 6.60 48.78 -24.15
N PRO A 608 5.50 48.58 -24.90
CA PRO A 608 4.30 47.94 -24.35
C PRO A 608 4.55 46.46 -24.06
N LEU A 609 4.02 45.98 -22.94
CA LEU A 609 3.96 44.57 -22.54
C LEU A 609 2.49 44.15 -22.45
N SER A 610 2.14 43.07 -23.14
CA SER A 610 0.83 42.42 -23.06
C SER A 610 1.01 40.93 -22.88
N ALA A 611 0.43 40.34 -21.84
CA ALA A 611 0.55 38.91 -21.55
C ALA A 611 -0.80 38.32 -21.15
N THR A 612 -1.16 37.19 -21.76
CA THR A 612 -2.41 36.46 -21.45
C THR A 612 -2.17 35.47 -20.32
N LEU A 613 -2.77 35.73 -19.16
CA LEU A 613 -2.63 34.93 -17.94
C LEU A 613 -3.94 34.17 -17.67
N VAL A 614 -4.38 33.39 -18.66
CA VAL A 614 -5.66 32.66 -18.62
C VAL A 614 -5.44 31.28 -18.02
N ALA A 615 -6.29 30.93 -17.05
CA ALA A 615 -6.43 29.57 -16.55
C ALA A 615 -7.49 28.81 -17.37
N THR A 616 -7.38 27.49 -17.38
CA THR A 616 -8.37 26.58 -17.97
C THR A 616 -9.28 26.03 -16.90
N ASP A 617 -10.58 26.04 -17.18
CA ASP A 617 -11.63 25.55 -16.29
C ASP A 617 -12.88 25.23 -17.14
N ASN A 618 -13.77 24.38 -16.61
CA ASN A 618 -15.10 24.16 -17.16
C ASN A 618 -16.09 25.29 -16.77
N ASP A 619 -15.78 26.05 -15.73
CA ASP A 619 -16.59 27.16 -15.23
C ASP A 619 -16.12 28.53 -15.76
N PRO A 620 -17.00 29.56 -15.79
CA PRO A 620 -16.59 30.93 -16.10
C PRO A 620 -15.61 31.48 -15.05
N LEU A 621 -14.51 32.07 -15.53
CA LEU A 621 -13.44 32.59 -14.68
C LEU A 621 -13.46 34.10 -14.58
N THR A 622 -13.07 34.60 -13.41
CA THR A 622 -12.75 36.01 -13.19
C THR A 622 -11.31 36.16 -12.70
N TYR A 623 -10.68 37.28 -13.05
CA TYR A 623 -9.26 37.53 -12.79
C TYR A 623 -9.04 38.78 -11.95
N THR A 624 -8.18 38.67 -10.94
CA THR A 624 -7.78 39.82 -10.11
C THR A 624 -6.29 39.80 -9.80
N ALA A 625 -5.72 40.98 -9.57
CA ALA A 625 -4.37 41.09 -9.03
C ALA A 625 -4.44 40.95 -7.51
N GLY A 626 -3.66 40.04 -6.94
CA GLY A 626 -3.70 39.80 -5.50
C GLY A 626 -2.84 40.74 -4.64
N THR A 627 -2.03 41.59 -5.29
CA THR A 627 -1.33 42.72 -4.67
C THR A 627 -1.38 43.93 -5.61
N THR A 628 -0.95 45.09 -5.12
CA THR A 628 -0.86 46.30 -5.95
C THR A 628 0.11 46.08 -7.13
N LEU A 629 -0.41 46.20 -8.35
CA LEU A 629 0.39 46.15 -9.57
C LEU A 629 1.30 47.40 -9.68
N PRO A 630 2.44 47.31 -10.41
CA PRO A 630 3.25 48.49 -10.71
C PRO A 630 2.43 49.61 -11.37
N ALA A 631 2.81 50.86 -11.13
CA ALA A 631 2.14 52.00 -11.75
C ALA A 631 2.04 51.84 -13.27
N GLY A 632 0.82 51.97 -13.79
CA GLY A 632 0.47 51.82 -15.21
C GLY A 632 0.24 50.39 -15.69
N ALA A 633 0.36 49.38 -14.82
CA ALA A 633 -0.03 48.00 -15.14
C ALA A 633 -1.49 47.75 -14.75
N ALA A 634 -2.20 46.96 -15.55
CA ALA A 634 -3.59 46.57 -15.31
C ALA A 634 -3.85 45.13 -15.77
N ILE A 635 -4.75 44.43 -15.09
CA ILE A 635 -5.26 43.12 -15.50
C ILE A 635 -6.74 43.23 -15.85
N ASP A 636 -7.13 42.68 -17.00
CA ASP A 636 -8.54 42.57 -17.39
C ASP A 636 -9.23 41.45 -16.59
N ALA A 637 -10.34 41.78 -15.94
CA ALA A 637 -11.03 40.87 -15.03
C ALA A 637 -11.76 39.71 -15.72
N GLN A 638 -11.99 39.80 -17.04
CA GLN A 638 -12.69 38.77 -17.83
C GLN A 638 -11.73 37.95 -18.67
N THR A 639 -10.69 38.59 -19.21
CA THR A 639 -9.75 37.91 -20.13
C THR A 639 -8.45 37.51 -19.48
N GLY A 640 -8.16 37.93 -18.24
CA GLY A 640 -6.88 37.66 -17.57
C GLY A 640 -5.68 38.30 -18.27
N THR A 641 -5.91 39.28 -19.16
CA THR A 641 -4.83 39.93 -19.91
C THR A 641 -4.17 41.00 -19.05
N LEU A 642 -2.87 40.84 -18.78
CA LEU A 642 -2.04 41.86 -18.16
C LEU A 642 -1.51 42.81 -19.23
N THR A 643 -1.72 44.12 -19.06
CA THR A 643 -1.17 45.18 -19.91
C THR A 643 -0.31 46.13 -19.09
N TRP A 644 0.84 46.54 -19.64
CA TRP A 644 1.76 47.46 -18.97
C TRP A 644 2.66 48.20 -19.96
N ARG A 645 3.10 49.41 -19.62
CA ARG A 645 4.16 50.14 -20.35
C ARG A 645 5.22 50.64 -19.36
N PRO A 646 6.20 49.81 -18.98
CA PRO A 646 7.18 50.18 -17.97
C PRO A 646 8.04 51.37 -18.38
N THR A 647 8.40 52.21 -17.42
CA THR A 647 9.31 53.35 -17.61
C THR A 647 10.74 52.99 -17.22
N THR A 648 11.72 53.83 -17.58
CA THR A 648 13.13 53.67 -17.17
C THR A 648 13.33 53.69 -15.65
N ARG A 649 12.43 54.34 -14.90
CA ARG A 649 12.43 54.33 -13.42
C ARG A 649 11.93 53.01 -12.83
N GLN A 650 11.29 52.16 -13.64
CA GLN A 650 10.74 50.87 -13.24
C GLN A 650 11.63 49.70 -13.67
N VAL A 651 12.86 49.96 -14.15
CA VAL A 651 13.89 48.93 -14.39
C VAL A 651 14.20 48.19 -13.09
N GLY A 652 14.17 46.86 -13.14
CA GLY A 652 14.29 45.99 -11.98
C GLY A 652 13.20 44.91 -11.95
N THR A 653 13.09 44.21 -10.84
CA THR A 653 12.14 43.11 -10.65
C THR A 653 11.10 43.46 -9.60
N VAL A 654 9.83 43.20 -9.91
CA VAL A 654 8.69 43.31 -8.99
C VAL A 654 7.94 41.98 -8.97
N ASN A 655 7.60 41.48 -7.78
CA ASN A 655 6.78 40.28 -7.62
C ASN A 655 5.32 40.67 -7.32
N THR A 656 4.39 39.98 -7.96
CA THR A 656 2.95 40.07 -7.72
C THR A 656 2.33 38.68 -7.95
N PHE A 657 1.00 38.57 -7.95
CA PHE A 657 0.31 37.35 -8.36
C PHE A 657 -1.08 37.66 -8.91
N VAL A 658 -1.56 36.77 -9.76
CA VAL A 658 -2.90 36.80 -10.36
C VAL A 658 -3.73 35.69 -9.76
N VAL A 659 -4.97 36.00 -9.43
CA VAL A 659 -5.96 35.04 -8.95
C VAL A 659 -6.96 34.80 -10.07
N ALA A 660 -7.13 33.54 -10.47
CA ALA A 660 -8.26 33.09 -11.28
C ALA A 660 -9.28 32.44 -10.36
N SER A 661 -10.52 32.89 -10.45
CA SER A 661 -11.60 32.51 -9.53
C SER A 661 -12.76 31.89 -10.31
N ASP A 662 -13.09 30.64 -9.97
CA ASP A 662 -14.37 29.99 -10.32
C ASP A 662 -15.42 30.28 -9.20
N PRO A 663 -16.66 29.75 -9.25
CA PRO A 663 -17.65 29.95 -8.18
C PRO A 663 -17.23 29.54 -6.75
N THR A 664 -16.31 28.59 -6.58
CA THR A 664 -15.87 27.96 -5.32
C THR A 664 -14.35 27.96 -5.06
N THR A 665 -13.50 28.01 -6.10
CA THR A 665 -12.04 27.81 -6.03
C THR A 665 -11.28 29.03 -6.52
N ASP A 666 -10.16 29.33 -5.85
CA ASP A 666 -9.15 30.28 -6.31
C ASP A 666 -7.86 29.56 -6.69
N ALA A 667 -7.38 29.82 -7.92
CA ALA A 667 -6.05 29.44 -8.35
C ALA A 667 -5.14 30.67 -8.37
N VAL A 668 -3.89 30.50 -7.92
CA VAL A 668 -2.93 31.60 -7.82
C VAL A 668 -1.74 31.35 -8.74
N LEU A 669 -1.49 32.30 -9.65
CA LEU A 669 -0.27 32.36 -10.45
C LEU A 669 0.65 33.44 -9.89
N ARG A 670 1.81 33.07 -9.33
CA ARG A 670 2.83 34.05 -8.94
C ARG A 670 3.47 34.65 -10.19
N VAL A 671 3.56 35.98 -10.25
CA VAL A 671 4.09 36.69 -11.42
C VAL A 671 5.30 37.54 -11.02
N ARG A 672 6.45 37.23 -11.60
CA ARG A 672 7.68 38.02 -11.50
C ARG A 672 7.83 38.91 -12.72
N LEU A 673 7.57 40.20 -12.57
CA LEU A 673 7.73 41.21 -13.62
C LEU A 673 9.17 41.74 -13.59
N THR A 674 9.96 41.50 -14.63
CA THR A 674 11.33 42.02 -14.74
C THR A 674 11.45 42.97 -15.91
N VAL A 675 11.76 44.24 -15.63
CA VAL A 675 11.98 45.28 -16.64
C VAL A 675 13.45 45.45 -16.89
N SER A 676 13.84 45.28 -18.15
CA SER A 676 15.18 45.54 -18.64
C SER A 676 15.30 46.94 -19.23
N ARG A 677 16.49 47.53 -19.14
CA ARG A 677 16.77 48.88 -19.67
C ARG A 677 16.71 48.94 -21.21
N ASP A 678 16.98 47.82 -21.88
CA ASP A 678 17.05 47.67 -23.33
C ASP A 678 16.77 46.20 -23.71
N ARG A 679 16.53 45.95 -25.01
CA ARG A 679 16.23 44.61 -25.57
C ARG A 679 17.34 43.59 -25.33
N SER A 680 18.61 43.99 -25.42
CA SER A 680 19.75 43.09 -25.17
C SER A 680 19.87 42.68 -23.70
N ALA A 681 19.53 43.56 -22.76
CA ALA A 681 19.36 43.22 -21.35
C ALA A 681 18.18 42.28 -21.13
N ALA A 682 17.08 42.41 -21.89
CA ALA A 682 15.94 41.52 -21.79
C ALA A 682 16.27 40.08 -22.24
N ILE A 683 17.03 39.91 -23.32
CA ILE A 683 17.53 38.59 -23.74
C ILE A 683 18.41 37.96 -22.64
N ARG A 684 19.33 38.73 -22.04
CA ARG A 684 20.14 38.24 -20.91
C ARG A 684 19.28 37.85 -19.71
N ALA A 685 18.22 38.60 -19.44
CA ALA A 685 17.26 38.26 -18.39
C ALA A 685 16.42 37.01 -18.71
N ALA A 686 16.16 36.73 -19.99
CA ALA A 686 15.47 35.52 -20.45
C ALA A 686 16.34 34.26 -20.31
N LEU A 687 17.65 34.40 -20.48
CA LEU A 687 18.65 33.33 -20.33
C LEU A 687 19.09 33.08 -18.88
N ASP A 688 18.58 33.84 -17.92
CA ASP A 688 18.91 33.69 -16.51
C ASP A 688 18.56 32.28 -16.01
N GLY A 689 19.56 31.51 -15.58
CA GLY A 689 19.45 30.11 -15.20
C GLY A 689 19.95 29.10 -16.25
N TYR A 690 20.31 29.54 -17.46
CA TYR A 690 20.93 28.69 -18.49
C TYR A 690 22.47 28.75 -18.42
N ASP A 691 23.10 27.62 -18.18
CA ASP A 691 24.50 27.34 -18.51
C ASP A 691 24.53 26.37 -19.71
N ALA A 692 25.40 26.54 -20.70
CA ALA A 692 25.30 25.78 -21.96
C ALA A 692 25.60 24.26 -21.84
N VAL A 693 25.68 23.71 -20.63
CA VAL A 693 26.20 22.37 -20.33
C VAL A 693 25.26 21.61 -19.39
N GLY A 694 25.17 20.29 -19.56
CA GLY A 694 24.48 19.42 -18.59
C GLY A 694 22.97 19.26 -18.77
N TYR A 695 22.42 19.61 -19.94
CA TYR A 695 21.01 19.39 -20.30
C TYR A 695 20.86 18.34 -21.39
N THR A 696 19.64 17.80 -21.53
CA THR A 696 19.30 16.95 -22.69
C THR A 696 19.47 17.74 -23.99
N ARG A 697 19.94 17.08 -25.06
CA ARG A 697 20.22 17.73 -26.35
C ARG A 697 18.99 18.44 -26.91
N ALA A 698 17.82 17.83 -26.77
CA ALA A 698 16.55 18.40 -27.26
C ALA A 698 16.25 19.76 -26.61
N THR A 699 16.35 19.85 -25.28
CA THR A 699 16.00 21.08 -24.55
C THR A 699 17.07 22.16 -24.70
N ALA A 700 18.36 21.79 -24.74
CA ALA A 700 19.44 22.73 -25.02
C ALA A 700 19.32 23.34 -26.44
N SER A 701 19.01 22.52 -27.46
CA SER A 701 18.84 22.97 -28.84
C SER A 701 17.66 23.93 -29.00
N ALA A 702 16.56 23.68 -28.27
CA ALA A 702 15.41 24.58 -28.25
C ALA A 702 15.77 25.97 -27.70
N VAL A 703 16.59 26.04 -26.64
CA VAL A 703 17.09 27.30 -26.08
C VAL A 703 17.98 28.04 -27.08
N GLU A 704 18.95 27.36 -27.69
CA GLU A 704 19.84 27.99 -28.66
C GLU A 704 19.09 28.50 -29.90
N THR A 705 18.10 27.76 -30.37
CA THR A 705 17.23 28.18 -31.48
C THR A 705 16.43 29.43 -31.12
N ALA A 706 15.77 29.44 -29.96
CA ALA A 706 14.99 30.59 -29.50
C ALA A 706 15.87 31.82 -29.23
N LYS A 707 17.09 31.60 -28.71
CA LYS A 707 18.09 32.65 -28.46
C LYS A 707 18.52 33.30 -29.77
N ALA A 708 18.84 32.52 -30.79
CA ALA A 708 19.24 33.03 -32.10
C ALA A 708 18.15 33.90 -32.75
N VAL A 709 16.88 33.47 -32.64
CA VAL A 709 15.72 34.27 -33.13
C VAL A 709 15.63 35.60 -32.39
N ALA A 710 15.66 35.58 -31.05
CA ALA A 710 15.56 36.80 -30.25
C ALA A 710 16.73 37.77 -30.52
N GLU A 711 17.96 37.26 -30.66
CA GLU A 711 19.16 38.06 -30.99
C GLU A 711 19.05 38.70 -32.39
N GLY A 712 18.53 37.97 -33.38
CA GLY A 712 18.31 38.47 -34.74
C GLY A 712 17.24 39.57 -34.83
N HIS A 713 16.28 39.58 -33.90
CA HIS A 713 15.15 40.51 -33.89
C HIS A 713 15.35 41.78 -33.04
N VAL A 714 16.49 41.91 -32.34
CA VAL A 714 16.76 43.05 -31.43
C VAL A 714 16.48 44.41 -32.10
N GLN A 715 16.92 44.63 -33.34
CA GLN A 715 16.80 45.92 -34.04
C GLN A 715 15.62 46.00 -35.03
N SER A 716 15.11 44.86 -35.48
CA SER A 716 14.23 44.78 -36.66
C SER A 716 12.76 44.48 -36.33
N ALA A 717 12.47 43.81 -35.20
CA ALA A 717 11.12 43.44 -34.81
C ALA A 717 10.37 44.59 -34.11
N ASP A 718 9.05 44.63 -34.29
CA ASP A 718 8.20 45.48 -33.45
C ASP A 718 8.17 44.98 -31.98
N SER A 719 7.62 45.78 -31.07
CA SER A 719 7.59 45.44 -29.64
C SER A 719 6.81 44.16 -29.32
N ALA A 720 5.76 43.85 -30.07
CA ALA A 720 4.93 42.67 -29.82
C ALA A 720 5.63 41.40 -30.28
N THR A 721 6.24 41.42 -31.46
CA THR A 721 7.06 40.31 -31.97
C THR A 721 8.25 40.05 -31.04
N PHE A 722 9.00 41.09 -30.65
CA PHE A 722 10.14 40.91 -29.75
C PHE A 722 9.73 40.38 -28.36
N ALA A 723 8.59 40.82 -27.83
CA ALA A 723 8.05 40.27 -26.58
C ALA A 723 7.68 38.78 -26.71
N ALA A 724 7.13 38.35 -27.86
CA ALA A 724 6.84 36.95 -28.13
C ALA A 724 8.12 36.09 -28.26
N ASP A 725 9.19 36.64 -28.83
CA ASP A 725 10.51 35.99 -28.88
C ASP A 725 11.06 35.76 -27.46
N LEU A 726 10.94 36.76 -26.58
CA LEU A 726 11.33 36.61 -25.17
C LEU A 726 10.51 35.53 -24.45
N VAL A 727 9.21 35.47 -24.67
CA VAL A 727 8.35 34.40 -24.10
C VAL A 727 8.78 33.03 -24.62
N THR A 728 9.05 32.91 -25.93
CA THR A 728 9.53 31.66 -26.54
C THR A 728 10.86 31.23 -25.93
N LEU A 729 11.80 32.16 -25.77
CA LEU A 729 13.10 31.90 -25.14
C LEU A 729 12.96 31.51 -23.66
N GLN A 730 12.15 32.24 -22.88
CA GLN A 730 11.89 31.91 -21.49
C GLN A 730 11.22 30.54 -21.34
N ASN A 731 10.28 30.20 -22.23
CA ASN A 731 9.65 28.89 -22.23
C ASN A 731 10.68 27.80 -22.54
N ALA A 732 11.57 28.00 -23.52
CA ALA A 732 12.65 27.06 -23.80
C ALA A 732 13.57 26.86 -22.58
N VAL A 733 13.94 27.95 -21.89
CA VAL A 733 14.75 27.90 -20.66
C VAL A 733 14.01 27.21 -19.53
N ALA A 734 12.71 27.46 -19.35
CA ALA A 734 11.89 26.83 -18.32
C ALA A 734 11.68 25.32 -18.53
N HIS A 735 11.78 24.84 -19.78
CA HIS A 735 11.69 23.43 -20.13
C HIS A 735 13.06 22.73 -20.22
N LEU A 736 14.14 23.39 -19.81
CA LEU A 736 15.46 22.78 -19.72
C LEU A 736 15.42 21.57 -18.79
N GLU A 737 15.82 20.41 -19.31
CA GLU A 737 15.90 19.19 -18.53
C GLU A 737 17.37 18.86 -18.26
N LYS A 738 17.79 18.92 -17.00
CA LYS A 738 19.13 18.47 -16.61
C LYS A 738 19.29 16.99 -16.97
N LEU A 739 20.43 16.67 -17.57
CA LEU A 739 20.78 15.30 -17.93
C LEU A 739 21.04 14.46 -16.68
N THR A 740 21.84 14.99 -15.74
CA THR A 740 22.14 14.38 -14.43
C THR A 740 21.79 15.34 -13.30
N PRO A 741 20.51 15.56 -12.95
CA PRO A 741 20.15 16.21 -11.70
C PRO A 741 20.74 15.44 -10.51
N THR A 742 21.15 16.13 -9.45
CA THR A 742 21.79 15.50 -8.29
C THR A 742 20.96 15.67 -7.03
N MET A 743 20.98 14.64 -6.20
CA MET A 743 20.44 14.65 -4.86
C MET A 743 21.17 15.69 -4.00
N SER A 744 20.44 16.38 -3.11
CA SER A 744 20.99 17.46 -2.28
C SER A 744 21.80 16.98 -1.09
N ASP A 745 21.60 15.73 -0.67
CA ASP A 745 22.21 15.12 0.52
C ASP A 745 23.61 14.57 0.23
N ASP A 746 23.81 13.87 -0.91
CA ASP A 746 25.06 13.16 -1.20
C ASP A 746 25.59 13.34 -2.64
N GLY A 747 24.89 14.12 -3.47
CA GLY A 747 25.28 14.39 -4.86
C GLY A 747 25.11 13.23 -5.84
N SER A 748 24.47 12.13 -5.43
CA SER A 748 24.10 11.03 -6.34
C SER A 748 23.08 11.48 -7.40
N PHE A 749 22.93 10.72 -8.48
CA PHE A 749 21.97 11.02 -9.55
C PHE A 749 20.51 10.89 -9.04
N ASP A 750 19.75 11.99 -9.15
CA ASP A 750 18.31 12.00 -8.86
C ASP A 750 17.54 11.45 -10.09
N TYR A 751 17.31 10.14 -10.09
CA TYR A 751 16.59 9.47 -11.18
C TYR A 751 15.06 9.55 -11.04
N PHE A 752 14.52 10.35 -10.13
CA PHE A 752 13.08 10.54 -10.00
C PHE A 752 12.48 11.13 -11.30
N GLY A 753 11.43 10.46 -11.80
CA GLY A 753 10.80 10.78 -13.09
C GLY A 753 11.67 10.50 -14.33
N ARG A 754 12.86 9.90 -14.16
CA ARG A 754 13.82 9.58 -15.23
C ARG A 754 14.14 8.10 -15.35
N ALA A 755 13.61 7.31 -14.42
CA ALA A 755 13.67 5.87 -14.46
C ALA A 755 12.29 5.27 -14.21
N THR A 756 12.09 4.07 -14.73
CA THR A 756 10.91 3.24 -14.47
C THR A 756 11.35 1.87 -13.96
N SER A 757 10.39 1.10 -13.47
CA SER A 757 10.63 -0.27 -13.04
C SER A 757 9.40 -1.11 -13.32
N ALA A 758 9.61 -2.32 -13.86
CA ALA A 758 8.55 -3.32 -13.98
C ALA A 758 8.30 -4.07 -12.66
N THR A 759 9.26 -4.01 -11.73
CA THR A 759 9.25 -4.76 -10.46
C THR A 759 8.92 -3.89 -9.25
N LEU A 760 8.98 -2.56 -9.40
CA LEU A 760 8.69 -1.60 -8.34
C LEU A 760 7.55 -0.66 -8.76
N SER A 761 6.64 -0.36 -7.83
CA SER A 761 5.66 0.70 -8.05
C SER A 761 6.35 2.08 -8.13
N PRO A 762 5.69 3.10 -8.72
CA PRO A 762 6.23 4.46 -8.74
C PRO A 762 6.53 5.03 -7.34
N VAL A 763 5.72 4.64 -6.33
CA VAL A 763 5.95 5.03 -4.93
C VAL A 763 7.19 4.35 -4.39
N ALA A 764 7.33 3.03 -4.58
CA ALA A 764 8.50 2.27 -4.13
C ALA A 764 9.79 2.80 -4.78
N LEU A 765 9.77 3.10 -6.08
CA LEU A 765 10.93 3.70 -6.76
C LEU A 765 11.28 5.09 -6.20
N GLY A 766 10.27 5.88 -5.81
CA GLY A 766 10.47 7.17 -5.16
C GLY A 766 10.99 7.07 -3.73
N ASN A 767 10.58 6.03 -2.97
CA ASN A 767 11.09 5.76 -1.62
C ASN A 767 12.60 5.47 -1.64
N LEU A 768 13.13 4.87 -2.70
CA LEU A 768 14.58 4.62 -2.84
C LEU A 768 15.46 5.90 -2.92
N LEU A 769 14.84 7.08 -2.96
CA LEU A 769 15.47 8.39 -3.08
C LEU A 769 14.94 9.41 -2.06
N ASP A 770 14.19 9.01 -1.04
CA ASP A 770 13.55 9.97 -0.13
C ASP A 770 14.36 10.29 1.14
N GLY A 771 15.46 9.56 1.36
CA GLY A 771 16.39 9.76 2.47
C GLY A 771 15.82 9.29 3.81
N ASP A 772 14.78 8.44 3.80
CA ASP A 772 14.10 7.94 4.99
C ASP A 772 14.22 6.41 5.02
N PHE A 773 15.09 5.87 5.87
CA PHE A 773 15.33 4.42 5.90
C PHE A 773 14.15 3.58 6.43
N ASN A 774 13.05 4.23 6.85
CA ASN A 774 11.79 3.57 7.24
C ASN A 774 10.83 3.40 6.07
N THR A 775 11.01 4.14 4.98
CA THR A 775 10.36 3.90 3.69
C THR A 775 11.24 2.96 2.86
N PHE A 776 10.61 2.12 2.03
CA PHE A 776 11.34 1.07 1.32
C PHE A 776 10.63 0.62 0.04
N SER A 777 11.30 -0.26 -0.71
CA SER A 777 10.87 -0.84 -1.98
C SER A 777 9.59 -1.69 -1.94
N GLY A 778 9.06 -1.99 -0.75
CA GLY A 778 8.25 -3.19 -0.54
C GLY A 778 9.12 -4.44 -0.36
N ASP A 779 8.49 -5.55 0.04
CA ASP A 779 9.13 -6.86 0.16
C ASP A 779 9.19 -7.52 -1.23
N LEU A 780 10.41 -7.75 -1.73
CA LEU A 780 10.70 -8.23 -3.07
C LEU A 780 11.03 -9.73 -3.04
N THR A 781 10.29 -10.52 -3.81
CA THR A 781 10.57 -11.95 -4.06
C THR A 781 11.41 -12.20 -5.31
N ALA A 782 11.72 -11.15 -6.05
CA ALA A 782 12.54 -11.16 -7.27
C ALA A 782 13.45 -9.93 -7.30
N PRO A 783 14.54 -9.94 -8.09
CA PRO A 783 15.42 -8.78 -8.24
C PRO A 783 14.68 -7.53 -8.72
N ALA A 784 15.00 -6.36 -8.17
CA ALA A 784 14.45 -5.10 -8.66
C ALA A 784 15.21 -4.62 -9.90
N ILE A 785 14.51 -4.29 -10.98
CA ILE A 785 15.10 -3.77 -12.22
C ILE A 785 14.66 -2.32 -12.43
N ILE A 786 15.63 -1.44 -12.65
CA ILE A 786 15.45 -0.01 -12.91
C ILE A 786 15.89 0.27 -14.35
N ASP A 787 15.01 0.83 -15.18
CA ASP A 787 15.26 1.23 -16.57
C ASP A 787 15.37 2.76 -16.66
N PHE A 788 16.52 3.27 -17.14
CA PHE A 788 16.77 4.70 -17.31
C PHE A 788 16.23 5.29 -18.63
N GLY A 789 15.57 4.46 -19.44
CA GLY A 789 14.91 4.82 -20.70
C GLY A 789 15.73 4.43 -21.93
N SER A 790 15.05 4.13 -23.04
CA SER A 790 15.67 3.65 -24.28
C SER A 790 16.70 4.60 -24.89
N GLY A 791 16.54 5.91 -24.72
CA GLY A 791 17.49 6.92 -25.18
C GLY A 791 18.63 7.24 -24.20
N PHE A 792 18.75 6.51 -23.08
CA PHE A 792 19.64 6.89 -21.99
C PHE A 792 20.37 5.68 -21.38
N ARG A 793 21.54 5.96 -20.82
CA ARG A 793 22.32 5.05 -19.99
C ARG A 793 22.85 5.79 -18.77
N VAL A 794 23.37 5.06 -17.79
CA VAL A 794 24.08 5.64 -16.63
C VAL A 794 25.48 5.06 -16.53
N THR A 795 26.46 5.91 -16.27
CA THR A 795 27.76 5.51 -15.73
C THR A 795 27.70 5.60 -14.20
N ALA A 796 28.55 4.85 -13.51
CA ALA A 796 28.66 4.93 -12.05
C ALA A 796 30.11 4.67 -11.61
N ASP A 797 30.53 5.40 -10.58
CA ASP A 797 31.76 5.13 -9.83
C ASP A 797 31.48 4.29 -8.57
N ALA A 798 30.25 4.38 -8.05
CA ALA A 798 29.79 3.62 -6.90
C ALA A 798 28.26 3.53 -6.90
N PHE A 799 27.72 2.57 -6.13
CA PHE A 799 26.31 2.46 -5.79
C PHE A 799 26.13 2.56 -4.28
N GLY A 800 25.07 3.23 -3.84
CA GLY A 800 24.62 3.22 -2.44
C GLY A 800 23.46 2.24 -2.29
N LEU A 801 23.53 1.33 -1.32
CA LEU A 801 22.41 0.45 -0.96
C LEU A 801 22.19 0.56 0.55
N GLN A 802 20.94 0.79 0.95
CA GLN A 802 20.58 0.86 2.37
C GLN A 802 19.49 -0.15 2.69
N ALA A 803 19.66 -0.77 3.85
CA ALA A 803 18.66 -1.68 4.39
C ALA A 803 17.55 -0.92 5.10
N ARG A 804 16.33 -1.44 5.02
CA ARG A 804 15.24 -0.87 5.79
C ARG A 804 15.42 -1.13 7.29
N TYR A 805 14.87 -0.25 8.11
CA TYR A 805 14.84 -0.40 9.56
C TYR A 805 14.30 -1.78 10.01
N ASN A 806 14.88 -2.35 11.08
CA ASN A 806 14.57 -3.67 11.66
C ASN A 806 14.86 -4.92 10.79
N PHE A 807 15.24 -4.77 9.52
CA PHE A 807 15.40 -5.90 8.62
C PHE A 807 16.66 -5.79 7.75
N ALA A 808 17.81 -5.50 8.38
CA ALA A 808 19.05 -5.30 7.64
C ALA A 808 19.55 -6.56 6.91
N ASN A 809 19.23 -7.73 7.45
CA ASN A 809 19.45 -9.02 6.82
C ASN A 809 18.84 -9.10 5.41
N ARG A 810 17.71 -8.44 5.14
CA ARG A 810 17.01 -8.50 3.84
C ARG A 810 17.76 -7.80 2.71
N THR A 811 18.81 -7.03 3.00
CA THR A 811 19.74 -6.54 1.98
C THR A 811 21.08 -7.24 2.00
N GLN A 812 21.41 -8.04 3.00
CA GLN A 812 22.72 -8.68 3.12
C GLN A 812 22.99 -9.60 1.92
N GLY A 813 24.20 -9.50 1.34
CA GLY A 813 24.57 -10.29 0.17
C GLY A 813 24.09 -9.72 -1.17
N ALA A 814 23.66 -8.46 -1.21
CA ALA A 814 23.18 -7.80 -2.41
C ALA A 814 24.31 -7.21 -3.27
N ASN A 815 24.12 -7.32 -4.59
CA ASN A 815 24.94 -6.72 -5.63
C ASN A 815 24.10 -5.89 -6.60
N VAL A 816 24.80 -5.08 -7.40
CA VAL A 816 24.23 -4.32 -8.50
C VAL A 816 24.77 -4.84 -9.83
N TYR A 817 23.88 -5.07 -10.78
CA TYR A 817 24.19 -5.51 -12.13
C TYR A 817 23.75 -4.48 -13.17
N GLY A 818 24.51 -4.32 -14.26
CA GLY A 818 24.21 -3.45 -15.38
C GLY A 818 23.88 -4.22 -16.64
N SER A 819 22.95 -3.71 -17.44
CA SER A 819 22.59 -4.28 -18.75
C SER A 819 22.19 -3.19 -19.74
N ASN A 820 22.40 -3.43 -21.03
CA ASN A 820 21.90 -2.57 -22.13
C ASN A 820 20.72 -3.20 -22.90
N ASP A 821 20.51 -4.51 -22.74
CA ASP A 821 19.47 -5.29 -23.40
C ASP A 821 18.39 -5.82 -22.44
N GLY A 822 18.57 -5.62 -21.13
CA GLY A 822 17.72 -6.15 -20.06
C GLY A 822 17.85 -7.66 -19.85
N ARG A 823 18.77 -8.33 -20.57
CA ARG A 823 18.87 -9.79 -20.66
C ARG A 823 20.26 -10.26 -20.22
N THR A 824 21.31 -9.62 -20.71
CA THR A 824 22.70 -9.88 -20.38
C THR A 824 23.14 -8.94 -19.25
N TRP A 825 23.50 -9.51 -18.10
CA TRP A 825 23.79 -8.76 -16.88
C TRP A 825 25.27 -8.83 -16.52
N THR A 826 25.89 -7.66 -16.32
CA THR A 826 27.27 -7.52 -15.89
C THR A 826 27.32 -7.11 -14.42
N LEU A 827 28.05 -7.85 -13.57
CA LEU A 827 28.24 -7.46 -12.17
C LEU A 827 29.01 -6.14 -12.08
N LEU A 828 28.46 -5.17 -11.35
CA LEU A 828 29.04 -3.83 -11.23
C LEU A 828 29.70 -3.58 -9.88
N THR A 829 29.12 -4.06 -8.78
CA THR A 829 29.64 -3.81 -7.41
C THR A 829 30.91 -4.61 -7.13
N SER A 830 31.87 -3.99 -6.43
CA SER A 830 33.14 -4.63 -6.06
C SER A 830 33.03 -5.60 -4.88
N ARG A 831 31.93 -5.54 -4.12
CA ARG A 831 31.60 -6.43 -3.02
C ARG A 831 30.08 -6.42 -2.80
N GLU A 832 29.61 -7.39 -2.05
CA GLU A 832 28.23 -7.41 -1.55
C GLU A 832 28.02 -6.47 -0.37
N THR A 833 26.77 -6.11 -0.14
CA THR A 833 26.28 -5.50 1.11
C THR A 833 26.39 -6.46 2.29
N THR A 834 26.43 -5.89 3.48
CA THR A 834 26.55 -6.57 4.78
C THR A 834 25.27 -6.44 5.60
N ASP A 835 25.19 -7.14 6.73
CA ASP A 835 24.17 -6.86 7.74
C ASP A 835 24.54 -5.59 8.52
N THR A 836 23.73 -4.54 8.38
CA THR A 836 23.95 -3.22 8.99
C THR A 836 23.17 -3.01 10.29
N SER A 837 22.59 -4.07 10.88
CA SER A 837 21.82 -3.99 12.14
C SER A 837 22.60 -3.32 13.28
N ASP A 838 23.89 -3.65 13.42
CA ASP A 838 24.77 -3.10 14.48
C ASP A 838 25.44 -1.77 14.08
N ASN A 839 25.16 -1.27 12.88
CA ASN A 839 25.72 -0.03 12.35
C ASN A 839 24.62 0.99 11.99
N GLY A 840 23.49 0.94 12.71
CA GLY A 840 22.39 1.88 12.57
C GLY A 840 21.79 1.92 11.17
N PHE A 841 21.75 0.78 10.47
CA PHE A 841 21.18 0.64 9.13
C PHE A 841 21.81 1.60 8.11
N ALA A 842 23.11 1.89 8.24
CA ALA A 842 23.80 2.88 7.39
C ALA A 842 23.76 2.52 5.90
N LEU A 843 23.63 3.54 5.05
CA LEU A 843 23.79 3.42 3.58
C LEU A 843 25.22 2.95 3.26
N GLU A 844 25.33 1.79 2.62
CA GLU A 844 26.61 1.27 2.16
C GLU A 844 26.94 1.80 0.77
N ARG A 845 28.01 2.59 0.67
CA ARG A 845 28.58 3.02 -0.61
C ARG A 845 29.59 2.00 -1.11
N ILE A 846 29.23 1.28 -2.17
CA ILE A 846 30.02 0.20 -2.77
C ILE A 846 30.62 0.67 -4.10
N PRO A 847 31.96 0.67 -4.26
CA PRO A 847 32.60 1.03 -5.53
C PRO A 847 32.20 0.13 -6.70
N VAL A 848 32.21 0.69 -7.90
CA VAL A 848 32.13 -0.08 -9.14
C VAL A 848 33.47 -0.79 -9.38
N ARG A 849 33.41 -2.04 -9.86
CA ARG A 849 34.56 -2.85 -10.23
C ARG A 849 35.41 -2.18 -11.30
N ASP A 850 36.74 -2.33 -11.20
CA ASP A 850 37.67 -1.70 -12.13
C ASP A 850 37.45 -2.14 -13.60
N GLU A 851 37.02 -3.39 -13.84
CA GLU A 851 36.83 -3.93 -15.20
C GLU A 851 35.63 -3.34 -15.96
N VAL A 852 34.74 -2.65 -15.25
CA VAL A 852 33.52 -2.06 -15.81
C VAL A 852 33.40 -0.57 -15.53
N LYS A 853 34.43 0.02 -14.91
CA LYS A 853 34.50 1.46 -14.66
C LYS A 853 34.48 2.23 -15.99
N GLY A 854 33.68 3.29 -16.05
CA GLY A 854 33.48 4.09 -17.26
C GLY A 854 32.55 3.49 -18.31
N LYS A 855 32.08 2.24 -18.13
CA LYS A 855 31.00 1.68 -18.96
C LYS A 855 29.65 2.29 -18.55
N SER A 856 28.71 2.32 -19.49
CA SER A 856 27.35 2.83 -19.26
C SER A 856 26.30 1.76 -19.53
N PHE A 857 25.22 1.78 -18.73
CA PHE A 857 24.15 0.79 -18.76
C PHE A 857 22.76 1.44 -18.77
N ARG A 858 21.83 0.92 -19.57
CA ARG A 858 20.42 1.37 -19.58
C ARG A 858 19.64 0.83 -18.38
N PHE A 859 19.87 -0.43 -18.05
CA PHE A 859 19.19 -1.13 -16.97
C PHE A 859 20.15 -1.39 -15.82
N VAL A 860 19.64 -1.25 -14.60
CA VAL A 860 20.33 -1.66 -13.38
C VAL A 860 19.44 -2.63 -12.60
N LYS A 861 20.03 -3.71 -12.10
CA LYS A 861 19.34 -4.75 -11.31
C LYS A 861 19.95 -4.88 -9.92
N LEU A 862 19.10 -4.81 -8.90
CA LEU A 862 19.42 -5.07 -7.50
C LEU A 862 19.08 -6.52 -7.17
N GLN A 863 20.05 -7.31 -6.75
CA GLN A 863 19.89 -8.75 -6.53
C GLN A 863 20.65 -9.19 -5.28
N VAL A 864 20.01 -9.99 -4.44
CA VAL A 864 20.67 -10.70 -3.33
C VAL A 864 21.22 -12.02 -3.87
N ASP A 865 22.54 -12.16 -3.93
CA ASP A 865 23.21 -13.37 -4.46
C ASP A 865 23.54 -14.35 -3.33
N HIS A 866 24.05 -13.85 -2.21
CA HIS A 866 24.44 -14.66 -1.05
C HIS A 866 23.74 -14.18 0.21
N PRO A 867 22.47 -14.59 0.43
CA PRO A 867 21.77 -14.19 1.65
C PRO A 867 22.53 -14.68 2.89
N GLY A 868 22.46 -13.88 3.95
CA GLY A 868 23.00 -14.22 5.26
C GLY A 868 22.22 -15.33 5.98
N VAL A 869 22.45 -15.44 7.29
CA VAL A 869 21.77 -16.43 8.12
C VAL A 869 20.27 -16.12 8.20
N PRO A 870 19.37 -17.12 8.10
CA PRO A 870 17.95 -16.93 8.39
C PRO A 870 17.72 -16.29 9.77
N THR A 871 17.11 -15.11 9.81
CA THR A 871 16.74 -14.40 11.04
C THR A 871 15.24 -14.23 11.22
N ASP A 872 14.44 -14.52 10.19
CA ASP A 872 12.97 -14.51 10.24
C ASP A 872 12.40 -15.60 9.29
N PRO A 873 11.14 -16.04 9.46
CA PRO A 873 10.55 -17.14 8.67
C PRO A 873 10.52 -16.90 7.16
N ALA A 874 10.66 -15.65 6.73
CA ALA A 874 10.55 -15.23 5.34
C ALA A 874 11.92 -14.96 4.68
N TYR A 875 13.02 -15.13 5.42
CA TYR A 875 14.40 -14.97 4.92
C TYR A 875 15.23 -16.25 5.13
N PRO A 876 15.98 -16.75 4.12
CA PRO A 876 16.15 -16.22 2.77
C PRO A 876 14.90 -16.42 1.89
N GLY A 877 14.71 -15.54 0.90
CA GLY A 877 13.57 -15.59 -0.02
C GLY A 877 12.89 -14.24 -0.26
N LEU A 878 13.20 -13.24 0.58
CA LEU A 878 12.75 -11.86 0.46
C LEU A 878 13.92 -10.89 0.55
N SER A 879 13.84 -9.80 -0.23
CA SER A 879 14.74 -8.65 -0.14
C SER A 879 13.97 -7.34 -0.05
N SER A 880 14.56 -6.30 0.53
CA SER A 880 13.92 -4.99 0.64
C SER A 880 14.97 -3.91 0.83
N PHE A 881 14.88 -2.83 0.06
CA PHE A 881 15.86 -1.73 0.08
C PHE A 881 15.16 -0.44 0.51
N SER A 882 15.76 0.32 1.43
CA SER A 882 15.23 1.64 1.78
C SER A 882 15.72 2.71 0.83
N GLU A 883 17.00 2.69 0.49
CA GLU A 883 17.62 3.65 -0.43
C GLU A 883 18.45 2.94 -1.50
N PHE A 884 18.45 3.51 -2.70
CA PHE A 884 19.35 3.13 -3.78
C PHE A 884 19.93 4.38 -4.44
N ARG A 885 21.27 4.52 -4.41
CA ARG A 885 21.98 5.69 -4.93
C ARG A 885 22.89 5.32 -6.09
N VAL A 886 22.88 6.13 -7.15
CA VAL A 886 23.81 6.00 -8.28
C VAL A 886 24.79 7.17 -8.27
N TYR A 887 26.04 6.92 -7.89
CA TYR A 887 27.08 7.94 -7.92
C TYR A 887 27.73 7.97 -9.31
N GLY A 888 27.11 8.70 -10.23
CA GLY A 888 27.59 8.80 -11.60
C GLY A 888 26.78 9.75 -12.47
N GLN A 889 26.79 9.52 -13.78
CA GLN A 889 26.20 10.44 -14.76
C GLN A 889 25.23 9.71 -15.68
N ARG A 890 24.11 10.36 -16.00
CA ARG A 890 23.27 9.93 -17.11
C ARG A 890 23.92 10.37 -18.42
N VAL A 891 23.88 9.49 -19.40
CA VAL A 891 24.41 9.71 -20.75
C VAL A 891 23.25 9.57 -21.73
N GLU A 892 23.14 10.51 -22.66
CA GLU A 892 22.14 10.48 -23.72
C GLU A 892 22.70 9.75 -24.94
N MET A 893 21.92 8.81 -25.48
CA MET A 893 22.30 7.96 -26.60
C MET A 893 21.69 8.49 -27.90
N SER A 894 22.30 8.20 -29.05
CA SER A 894 21.66 8.46 -30.35
C SER A 894 20.45 7.54 -30.54
N THR A 895 19.38 8.07 -31.15
CA THR A 895 18.19 7.32 -31.59
C THR A 895 18.08 7.37 -33.11
N ALA A 896 19.22 7.33 -33.81
CA ALA A 896 19.28 7.44 -35.26
C ALA A 896 18.59 6.29 -36.00
N MET A 897 18.47 5.10 -35.38
CA MET A 897 17.77 3.98 -36.00
C MET A 897 16.26 4.23 -36.03
N GLN A 898 15.67 4.23 -37.22
CA GLN A 898 14.25 4.50 -37.45
C GLN A 898 13.42 3.23 -37.57
N SER A 899 13.97 2.19 -38.20
CA SER A 899 13.27 0.91 -38.35
C SER A 899 14.21 -0.28 -38.22
N VAL A 900 13.68 -1.36 -37.64
CA VAL A 900 14.29 -2.69 -37.53
C VAL A 900 13.21 -3.74 -37.71
N SER A 901 13.44 -4.69 -38.62
CA SER A 901 12.60 -5.88 -38.81
C SER A 901 13.45 -7.15 -38.83
N ILE A 902 12.83 -8.29 -38.52
CA ILE A 902 13.48 -9.60 -38.49
C ILE A 902 12.72 -10.62 -39.35
N ALA A 903 13.47 -11.47 -40.06
CA ALA A 903 12.93 -12.60 -40.82
C ALA A 903 13.92 -13.77 -40.84
N SER A 904 13.44 -14.98 -41.06
CA SER A 904 14.25 -16.16 -41.40
C SER A 904 14.03 -16.54 -42.86
N ASN A 905 14.84 -17.46 -43.38
CA ASN A 905 14.58 -18.14 -44.64
C ASN A 905 13.71 -19.40 -44.48
N ASP A 906 13.05 -19.58 -43.32
CA ASP A 906 12.12 -20.70 -43.13
C ASP A 906 10.88 -20.53 -44.02
N SER A 907 10.25 -21.66 -44.33
CA SER A 907 8.95 -21.70 -45.01
C SER A 907 7.81 -21.13 -44.17
N ASP A 908 7.89 -21.24 -42.84
CA ASP A 908 7.02 -20.57 -41.89
C ASP A 908 7.65 -19.23 -41.50
N PRO A 909 7.04 -18.09 -41.88
CA PRO A 909 7.60 -16.76 -41.62
C PRO A 909 7.65 -16.39 -40.13
N THR A 910 7.09 -17.23 -39.25
CA THR A 910 7.09 -17.04 -37.80
C THR A 910 8.12 -17.90 -37.06
N LEU A 911 8.85 -18.78 -37.76
CA LEU A 911 9.82 -19.70 -37.17
C LEU A 911 11.25 -19.39 -37.60
N ALA A 912 12.20 -19.71 -36.73
CA ALA A 912 13.60 -19.86 -37.08
C ALA A 912 14.13 -21.12 -36.40
N GLN A 913 14.66 -22.04 -37.21
CA GLN A 913 15.19 -23.32 -36.74
C GLN A 913 16.68 -23.49 -37.03
N ASP A 914 17.29 -24.56 -36.50
CA ASP A 914 18.68 -24.90 -36.78
C ASP A 914 18.96 -24.96 -38.29
N GLY A 915 20.04 -24.30 -38.72
CA GLY A 915 20.42 -24.16 -40.13
C GLY A 915 19.78 -22.99 -40.87
N ASP A 916 18.74 -22.35 -40.32
CA ASP A 916 18.15 -21.16 -40.93
C ASP A 916 19.10 -19.96 -40.85
N THR A 917 19.06 -19.12 -41.88
CA THR A 917 19.66 -17.79 -41.89
C THR A 917 18.63 -16.75 -41.47
N VAL A 918 18.86 -16.15 -40.30
CA VAL A 918 18.08 -15.06 -39.77
C VAL A 918 18.67 -13.73 -40.25
N THR A 919 17.79 -12.83 -40.69
CA THR A 919 18.13 -11.53 -41.28
C THR A 919 17.43 -10.42 -40.52
N LEU A 920 18.22 -9.45 -40.04
CA LEU A 920 17.74 -8.15 -39.57
C LEU A 920 17.87 -7.14 -40.69
N THR A 921 16.79 -6.40 -40.98
CA THR A 921 16.78 -5.27 -41.91
C THR A 921 16.58 -3.98 -41.14
N MET A 922 17.46 -3.00 -41.34
CA MET A 922 17.54 -1.81 -40.50
C MET A 922 17.68 -0.54 -41.35
N THR A 923 16.99 0.52 -40.97
CA THR A 923 17.10 1.85 -41.60
C THR A 923 17.41 2.92 -40.56
N ALA A 924 18.44 3.71 -40.80
CA ALA A 924 18.86 4.85 -39.98
C ALA A 924 18.51 6.18 -40.65
N GLY A 925 18.11 7.17 -39.86
CA GLY A 925 17.78 8.52 -40.32
C GLY A 925 19.00 9.39 -40.63
N GLU A 926 20.20 8.94 -40.25
CA GLU A 926 21.48 9.57 -40.54
C GLU A 926 22.57 8.52 -40.77
N PRO A 927 23.68 8.86 -41.46
CA PRO A 927 24.76 7.90 -41.72
C PRO A 927 25.43 7.39 -40.44
N LEU A 928 25.59 6.07 -40.33
CA LEU A 928 26.26 5.37 -39.23
C LEU A 928 27.70 5.00 -39.61
N SER A 929 28.65 5.10 -38.67
CA SER A 929 30.04 4.69 -38.89
C SER A 929 30.27 3.20 -38.60
N THR A 930 29.53 2.64 -37.65
CA THR A 930 29.65 1.24 -37.23
C THR A 930 28.29 0.70 -36.83
N VAL A 931 27.97 -0.52 -37.24
CA VAL A 931 26.83 -1.31 -36.76
C VAL A 931 27.35 -2.71 -36.41
N ALA A 932 27.05 -3.17 -35.21
CA ALA A 932 27.33 -4.52 -34.75
C ALA A 932 26.00 -5.14 -34.30
N ALA A 933 25.73 -6.36 -34.75
CA ALA A 933 24.52 -7.08 -34.40
C ALA A 933 24.86 -8.49 -33.93
N SER A 934 24.11 -8.96 -32.94
CA SER A 934 24.16 -10.34 -32.49
C SER A 934 22.77 -10.95 -32.55
N ILE A 935 22.67 -12.18 -33.07
CA ILE A 935 21.44 -12.96 -33.17
C ILE A 935 21.67 -14.26 -32.40
N GLU A 936 20.88 -14.50 -31.35
CA GLU A 936 21.05 -15.66 -30.46
C GLU A 936 22.46 -15.80 -29.85
N GLY A 937 23.13 -14.67 -29.62
CA GLY A 937 24.50 -14.63 -29.08
C GLY A 937 25.59 -14.85 -30.13
N LEU A 938 25.23 -15.11 -31.39
CA LEU A 938 26.16 -15.20 -32.51
C LEU A 938 26.43 -13.82 -33.10
N ASP A 939 27.68 -13.51 -33.44
CA ASP A 939 28.03 -12.31 -34.20
C ASP A 939 27.43 -12.41 -35.61
N ALA A 940 26.58 -11.45 -35.96
CA ALA A 940 25.95 -11.40 -37.28
C ALA A 940 26.87 -10.70 -38.30
N HIS A 941 26.84 -11.16 -39.54
CA HIS A 941 27.53 -10.51 -40.65
C HIS A 941 26.74 -9.26 -41.09
N VAL A 942 27.30 -8.08 -40.83
CA VAL A 942 26.65 -6.78 -41.07
C VAL A 942 27.16 -6.15 -42.37
N THR A 943 26.25 -5.65 -43.21
CA THR A 943 26.56 -4.97 -44.47
C THR A 943 25.71 -3.72 -44.69
N SER A 944 26.26 -2.74 -45.41
CA SER A 944 25.56 -1.57 -45.92
C SER A 944 26.27 -1.01 -47.17
N SER A 945 25.51 -0.44 -48.10
CA SER A 945 26.05 0.21 -49.30
C SER A 945 26.04 1.75 -49.22
N ASP A 946 25.28 2.33 -48.29
CA ASP A 946 25.03 3.77 -48.21
C ASP A 946 25.16 4.34 -46.78
N SER A 947 25.53 3.51 -45.80
CA SER A 947 25.63 3.84 -44.37
C SER A 947 24.31 4.21 -43.69
N THR A 948 23.17 4.07 -44.37
CA THR A 948 21.82 4.37 -43.85
C THR A 948 20.88 3.15 -43.87
N HIS A 949 21.05 2.23 -44.83
CA HIS A 949 20.34 0.97 -44.90
C HIS A 949 21.31 -0.18 -44.59
N TRP A 950 20.97 -0.99 -43.60
CA TRP A 950 21.84 -2.04 -43.08
C TRP A 950 21.12 -3.38 -43.05
N THR A 951 21.87 -4.44 -43.35
CA THR A 951 21.43 -5.83 -43.22
C THR A 951 22.40 -6.57 -42.31
N ALA A 952 21.90 -7.31 -41.33
CA ALA A 952 22.70 -8.21 -40.51
C ALA A 952 22.17 -9.65 -40.60
N THR A 953 23.03 -10.62 -40.90
CA THR A 953 22.65 -12.03 -41.10
C THR A 953 23.44 -12.98 -40.22
N ALA A 954 22.78 -13.96 -39.62
CA ALA A 954 23.43 -15.07 -38.91
C ALA A 954 22.73 -16.40 -39.23
N THR A 955 23.50 -17.46 -39.43
CA THR A 955 22.97 -18.82 -39.57
C THR A 955 22.90 -19.48 -38.20
N LEU A 956 21.72 -19.98 -37.83
CA LEU A 956 21.50 -20.63 -36.54
C LEU A 956 22.22 -21.98 -36.47
N PRO A 957 22.83 -22.32 -35.32
CA PRO A 957 23.60 -23.55 -35.18
C PRO A 957 22.70 -24.77 -35.01
N ASP A 958 23.23 -25.96 -35.26
CA ASP A 958 22.53 -27.25 -35.09
C ASP A 958 21.96 -27.48 -33.68
N ASP A 959 22.58 -26.88 -32.66
CA ASP A 959 22.18 -26.97 -31.26
C ASP A 959 21.49 -25.70 -30.75
N VAL A 960 20.85 -24.94 -31.65
CA VAL A 960 20.10 -23.73 -31.29
C VAL A 960 19.10 -24.03 -30.18
N ALA A 961 18.99 -23.10 -29.23
CA ALA A 961 17.96 -23.14 -28.21
C ALA A 961 16.57 -23.16 -28.85
N TYR A 962 15.52 -23.51 -28.12
CA TYR A 962 14.19 -23.66 -28.70
C TYR A 962 13.08 -23.25 -27.74
N GLY A 963 11.86 -23.19 -28.27
CA GLY A 963 10.64 -23.05 -27.50
C GLY A 963 10.40 -21.67 -26.89
N ARG A 964 11.06 -20.62 -27.41
CA ARG A 964 10.90 -19.21 -27.02
C ARG A 964 11.08 -18.27 -28.21
N THR A 965 10.76 -17.00 -28.05
CA THR A 965 11.07 -15.98 -29.06
C THR A 965 12.58 -15.83 -29.24
N LEU A 966 12.99 -15.66 -30.50
CA LEU A 966 14.35 -15.35 -30.93
C LEU A 966 14.76 -13.97 -30.40
N ARG A 967 16.01 -13.84 -29.99
CA ARG A 967 16.61 -12.67 -29.36
C ARG A 967 17.74 -12.15 -30.22
N PHE A 968 17.80 -10.84 -30.36
CA PHE A 968 18.91 -10.15 -30.99
C PHE A 968 19.29 -8.90 -30.21
N SER A 969 20.44 -8.35 -30.54
CA SER A 969 20.85 -7.00 -30.15
C SER A 969 21.54 -6.30 -31.31
N VAL A 970 21.36 -4.98 -31.42
CA VAL A 970 22.07 -4.13 -32.37
C VAL A 970 22.65 -2.93 -31.63
N ASP A 971 23.96 -2.77 -31.72
CA ASP A 971 24.69 -1.58 -31.26
C ASP A 971 25.21 -0.82 -32.48
N TYR A 972 25.24 0.52 -32.38
CA TYR A 972 25.72 1.36 -33.47
C TYR A 972 26.39 2.64 -32.98
N THR A 973 27.15 3.27 -33.87
CA THR A 973 27.72 4.61 -33.67
C THR A 973 27.40 5.47 -34.89
N THR A 974 26.95 6.70 -34.67
CA THR A 974 26.71 7.67 -35.74
C THR A 974 28.02 8.10 -36.39
N SER A 975 27.97 8.61 -37.62
CA SER A 975 29.15 9.19 -38.28
C SER A 975 29.78 10.37 -37.54
N THR A 976 29.05 11.02 -36.63
CA THR A 976 29.53 12.07 -35.72
C THR A 976 30.17 11.53 -34.43
N GLY A 977 30.24 10.21 -34.27
CA GLY A 977 30.87 9.54 -33.13
C GLY A 977 29.96 9.33 -31.92
N GLN A 978 28.64 9.55 -32.05
CA GLN A 978 27.69 9.33 -30.95
C GLN A 978 27.29 7.86 -30.87
N THR A 979 27.38 7.28 -29.67
CA THR A 979 26.92 5.92 -29.43
C THR A 979 25.39 5.86 -29.49
N GLY A 980 24.86 4.87 -30.21
CA GLY A 980 23.44 4.59 -30.34
C GLY A 980 22.83 3.87 -29.14
N ALA A 981 21.53 4.00 -28.99
CA ALA A 981 20.74 3.15 -28.11
C ALA A 981 20.77 1.70 -28.62
N THR A 982 21.02 0.74 -27.72
CA THR A 982 20.97 -0.69 -28.09
C THR A 982 19.55 -1.07 -28.46
N ILE A 983 19.40 -1.74 -29.59
CA ILE A 983 18.10 -2.20 -30.10
C ILE A 983 17.98 -3.68 -29.83
N VAL A 984 16.86 -4.09 -29.22
CA VAL A 984 16.63 -5.49 -28.80
C VAL A 984 15.26 -6.02 -29.17
N ASP A 985 14.47 -5.17 -29.83
CA ASP A 985 13.11 -5.41 -30.29
C ASP A 985 12.95 -4.78 -31.69
N THR A 986 12.02 -5.31 -32.46
CA THR A 986 11.69 -4.79 -33.80
C THR A 986 10.74 -3.61 -33.70
N THR A 987 10.79 -2.72 -34.69
CA THR A 987 9.91 -1.55 -34.75
C THR A 987 8.57 -1.85 -35.42
N ASP A 988 8.49 -2.92 -36.21
CA ASP A 988 7.30 -3.32 -36.97
C ASP A 988 6.51 -4.47 -36.32
N GLY A 989 6.98 -4.97 -35.17
CA GLY A 989 6.37 -6.08 -34.45
C GLY A 989 6.72 -7.46 -35.01
N SER A 990 7.60 -7.56 -36.02
CA SER A 990 8.10 -8.85 -36.50
C SER A 990 8.84 -9.60 -35.39
N SER A 991 8.60 -10.91 -35.28
CA SER A 991 9.23 -11.78 -34.31
C SER A 991 9.32 -13.21 -34.85
N LEU A 992 10.31 -13.97 -34.39
CA LEU A 992 10.50 -15.37 -34.79
C LEU A 992 10.50 -16.24 -33.53
N GLN A 993 9.76 -17.35 -33.55
CA GLN A 993 9.86 -18.39 -32.54
C GLN A 993 11.05 -19.28 -32.90
N LEU A 994 11.91 -19.51 -31.92
CA LEU A 994 13.09 -20.34 -32.06
C LEU A 994 12.71 -21.82 -31.88
N TRP A 995 13.10 -22.67 -32.80
CA TRP A 995 12.86 -24.11 -32.72
C TRP A 995 14.12 -24.92 -33.03
N ASN A 996 14.18 -26.16 -32.57
CA ASN A 996 15.24 -27.10 -32.94
C ASN A 996 14.58 -28.36 -33.52
N THR A 997 14.95 -28.74 -34.73
CA THR A 997 14.36 -29.86 -35.48
C THR A 997 14.54 -31.21 -34.79
N ARG A 998 15.50 -31.33 -33.87
CA ARG A 998 15.72 -32.51 -33.02
C ARG A 998 14.74 -32.62 -31.85
N VAL A 999 13.97 -31.57 -31.57
CA VAL A 999 13.01 -31.53 -30.46
C VAL A 999 11.62 -31.90 -30.95
N ARG A 1000 10.96 -32.79 -30.21
CA ARG A 1000 9.58 -33.21 -30.47
C ARG A 1000 8.73 -33.05 -29.23
N THR A 1001 7.49 -32.62 -29.42
CA THR A 1001 6.47 -32.64 -28.36
C THR A 1001 5.98 -34.07 -28.15
N VAL A 1002 5.97 -34.50 -26.90
CA VAL A 1002 5.40 -35.77 -26.48
C VAL A 1002 3.89 -35.61 -26.35
N PRO A 1003 3.08 -36.39 -27.08
CA PRO A 1003 1.63 -36.22 -27.08
C PRO A 1003 1.03 -36.60 -25.73
N VAL A 1004 0.10 -35.77 -25.25
CA VAL A 1004 -0.76 -36.04 -24.10
C VAL A 1004 -2.17 -36.26 -24.62
N GLU A 1005 -2.81 -37.37 -24.24
CA GLU A 1005 -4.20 -37.63 -24.63
C GLU A 1005 -5.17 -37.05 -23.59
N GLN A 1006 -6.30 -36.52 -24.07
CA GLN A 1006 -7.35 -35.97 -23.21
C GLN A 1006 -7.87 -36.96 -22.16
N SER A 1007 -7.89 -38.24 -22.50
CA SER A 1007 -8.35 -39.31 -21.60
C SER A 1007 -7.44 -39.51 -20.37
N TRP A 1008 -6.22 -38.96 -20.38
CA TRP A 1008 -5.24 -39.11 -19.30
C TRP A 1008 -5.32 -37.99 -18.27
N VAL A 1009 -6.02 -36.89 -18.57
CA VAL A 1009 -5.89 -35.63 -17.85
C VAL A 1009 -7.08 -35.38 -16.92
N VAL A 1010 -6.78 -35.04 -15.67
CA VAL A 1010 -7.80 -34.64 -14.69
C VAL A 1010 -7.27 -33.54 -13.77
N ALA A 1011 -8.03 -32.47 -13.57
CA ALA A 1011 -7.73 -31.46 -12.57
C ALA A 1011 -8.28 -31.84 -11.18
N SER A 1012 -7.76 -31.18 -10.16
CA SER A 1012 -8.27 -31.26 -8.78
C SER A 1012 -9.69 -30.69 -8.60
N SER A 1013 -10.17 -29.88 -9.55
CA SER A 1013 -11.50 -29.25 -9.50
C SER A 1013 -12.04 -28.94 -10.90
N PRO A 1014 -13.36 -28.73 -11.05
CA PRO A 1014 -13.91 -27.98 -12.18
C PRO A 1014 -13.30 -26.58 -12.29
N ALA A 1015 -13.51 -25.89 -13.41
CA ALA A 1015 -12.97 -24.55 -13.63
C ALA A 1015 -13.68 -23.52 -12.72
N PHE A 1016 -12.94 -22.58 -12.11
CA PHE A 1016 -13.51 -21.47 -11.34
C PHE A 1016 -14.62 -20.75 -12.15
N PRO A 1017 -15.79 -20.44 -11.56
CA PRO A 1017 -16.16 -20.52 -10.14
C PRO A 1017 -16.75 -21.88 -9.69
N GLY A 1018 -16.45 -22.97 -10.38
CA GLY A 1018 -16.95 -24.33 -10.10
C GLY A 1018 -17.85 -24.90 -11.21
N VAL A 1019 -17.61 -24.52 -12.47
CA VAL A 1019 -18.43 -24.87 -13.64
C VAL A 1019 -17.68 -25.88 -14.53
N GLY A 1020 -18.41 -26.85 -15.09
CA GLY A 1020 -17.86 -27.89 -15.97
C GLY A 1020 -17.36 -29.12 -15.21
N THR A 1021 -16.41 -29.86 -15.80
CA THR A 1021 -15.80 -31.05 -15.17
C THR A 1021 -14.31 -30.84 -14.92
N PRO A 1022 -13.71 -31.55 -13.95
CA PRO A 1022 -12.27 -31.46 -13.70
C PRO A 1022 -11.41 -31.93 -14.88
N GLU A 1023 -11.88 -32.90 -15.67
CA GLU A 1023 -11.20 -33.37 -16.89
C GLU A 1023 -11.15 -32.26 -17.94
N ALA A 1024 -12.28 -31.57 -18.17
CA ALA A 1024 -12.33 -30.45 -19.08
C ALA A 1024 -11.45 -29.27 -18.62
N ASN A 1025 -11.39 -29.01 -17.31
CA ASN A 1025 -10.51 -27.97 -16.76
C ASN A 1025 -9.02 -28.33 -16.90
N GLY A 1026 -8.66 -29.58 -16.63
CA GLY A 1026 -7.29 -30.06 -16.78
C GLY A 1026 -6.84 -30.11 -18.24
N TRP A 1027 -7.73 -30.48 -19.16
CA TRP A 1027 -7.40 -30.56 -20.59
C TRP A 1027 -7.00 -29.21 -21.21
N ARG A 1028 -7.51 -28.09 -20.67
CA ARG A 1028 -7.20 -26.74 -21.15
C ARG A 1028 -5.72 -26.37 -21.12
N MET A 1029 -4.87 -27.09 -20.39
CA MET A 1029 -3.41 -26.84 -20.44
C MET A 1029 -2.67 -27.76 -21.41
N PHE A 1030 -3.37 -28.59 -22.20
CA PHE A 1030 -2.79 -29.52 -23.17
C PHE A 1030 -3.54 -29.50 -24.51
N ASP A 1031 -4.46 -28.55 -24.72
CA ASP A 1031 -5.36 -28.55 -25.87
C ASP A 1031 -4.78 -27.80 -27.09
N GLY A 1032 -3.62 -27.18 -26.92
CA GLY A 1032 -2.91 -26.43 -27.95
C GLY A 1032 -3.49 -25.03 -28.18
N ASP A 1033 -4.43 -24.57 -27.37
CA ASP A 1033 -5.00 -23.22 -27.45
C ASP A 1033 -4.52 -22.35 -26.28
N ILE A 1034 -3.57 -21.48 -26.57
CA ILE A 1034 -3.01 -20.51 -25.61
C ILE A 1034 -4.04 -19.51 -25.05
N ASN A 1035 -5.27 -19.48 -25.58
CA ASN A 1035 -6.36 -18.65 -25.08
C ASN A 1035 -7.26 -19.38 -24.07
N THR A 1036 -7.12 -20.70 -23.95
CA THR A 1036 -7.71 -21.45 -22.84
C THR A 1036 -6.68 -21.63 -21.74
N PHE A 1037 -7.15 -21.93 -20.52
CA PHE A 1037 -6.30 -22.12 -19.36
C PHE A 1037 -7.03 -22.91 -18.28
N THR A 1038 -6.26 -23.67 -17.51
CA THR A 1038 -6.75 -24.25 -16.27
C THR A 1038 -6.96 -23.14 -15.23
N ASP A 1039 -8.05 -23.20 -14.48
CA ASP A 1039 -8.33 -22.27 -13.37
C ASP A 1039 -9.02 -23.07 -12.26
N THR A 1040 -8.25 -23.61 -11.33
CA THR A 1040 -8.80 -24.46 -10.26
C THR A 1040 -9.58 -23.61 -9.25
N THR A 1041 -10.52 -24.19 -8.50
CA THR A 1041 -11.31 -23.46 -7.50
C THR A 1041 -10.55 -23.17 -6.20
N SER A 1042 -9.35 -23.74 -6.04
CA SER A 1042 -8.44 -23.54 -4.92
C SER A 1042 -7.13 -22.96 -5.44
N GLY A 1043 -6.52 -22.04 -4.71
CA GLY A 1043 -5.20 -21.50 -5.06
C GLY A 1043 -4.10 -22.58 -5.14
N ASN A 1044 -4.27 -23.70 -4.44
CA ASN A 1044 -3.33 -24.82 -4.39
C ASN A 1044 -3.89 -26.05 -5.10
N GLY A 1045 -4.26 -25.88 -6.38
CA GLY A 1045 -4.79 -26.95 -7.23
C GLY A 1045 -3.70 -27.81 -7.86
N TRP A 1046 -4.12 -28.86 -8.56
CA TRP A 1046 -3.25 -29.67 -9.41
C TRP A 1046 -3.97 -30.18 -10.66
N VAL A 1047 -3.20 -30.55 -11.69
CA VAL A 1047 -3.63 -31.30 -12.88
C VAL A 1047 -2.74 -32.52 -13.03
N GLN A 1048 -3.35 -33.70 -13.08
CA GLN A 1048 -2.66 -34.99 -13.18
C GLN A 1048 -2.77 -35.53 -14.60
N VAL A 1049 -1.70 -36.17 -15.09
CA VAL A 1049 -1.65 -36.89 -16.36
C VAL A 1049 -1.29 -38.35 -16.08
N SER A 1050 -2.20 -39.26 -16.46
CA SER A 1050 -2.12 -40.71 -16.17
C SER A 1050 -2.04 -41.51 -17.48
N PRO A 1051 -0.86 -41.55 -18.14
CA PRO A 1051 -0.71 -42.18 -19.45
C PRO A 1051 -0.78 -43.71 -19.37
N THR A 1052 -1.11 -44.36 -20.50
CA THR A 1052 -1.15 -45.83 -20.59
C THR A 1052 0.25 -46.46 -20.66
N THR A 1053 1.23 -45.70 -21.14
CA THR A 1053 2.66 -46.02 -21.10
C THR A 1053 3.43 -44.83 -20.50
N PRO A 1054 4.54 -45.06 -19.79
CA PRO A 1054 5.32 -43.95 -19.22
C PRO A 1054 5.74 -42.93 -20.27
N LEU A 1055 5.50 -41.64 -20.00
CA LEU A 1055 5.94 -40.55 -20.88
C LEU A 1055 7.42 -40.27 -20.67
N THR A 1056 8.19 -40.28 -21.75
CA THR A 1056 9.63 -40.02 -21.72
C THR A 1056 9.93 -38.66 -22.33
N PHE A 1057 10.56 -37.78 -21.55
CA PHE A 1057 10.83 -36.39 -21.92
C PHE A 1057 12.06 -35.86 -21.16
N ASP A 1058 12.69 -34.82 -21.69
CA ASP A 1058 13.90 -34.20 -21.14
C ASP A 1058 13.74 -32.69 -20.91
N ALA A 1059 12.63 -32.08 -21.34
CA ALA A 1059 12.28 -30.71 -21.02
C ALA A 1059 10.76 -30.53 -20.88
N ILE A 1060 10.36 -29.49 -20.16
CA ILE A 1060 8.97 -29.06 -20.02
C ILE A 1060 8.86 -27.64 -20.55
N ARG A 1061 7.87 -27.37 -21.39
CA ARG A 1061 7.59 -26.04 -21.92
C ARG A 1061 6.22 -25.57 -21.44
N VAL A 1062 6.13 -24.33 -20.97
CA VAL A 1062 4.93 -23.77 -20.34
C VAL A 1062 4.56 -22.45 -21.00
N HIS A 1063 3.27 -22.23 -21.25
CA HIS A 1063 2.70 -20.94 -21.55
C HIS A 1063 1.82 -20.50 -20.38
N PRO A 1064 2.12 -19.37 -19.73
CA PRO A 1064 1.26 -18.86 -18.67
C PRO A 1064 -0.06 -18.32 -19.24
N ARG A 1065 -1.04 -18.08 -18.37
CA ARG A 1065 -2.22 -17.28 -18.75
C ARG A 1065 -1.79 -15.84 -19.06
N SER A 1066 -2.20 -15.33 -20.23
CA SER A 1066 -1.72 -14.05 -20.78
C SER A 1066 -1.91 -12.84 -19.86
N ASN A 1067 -3.03 -12.75 -19.13
CA ASN A 1067 -3.33 -11.62 -18.25
C ASN A 1067 -2.94 -11.83 -16.77
N PHE A 1068 -2.40 -13.01 -16.40
CA PHE A 1068 -1.90 -13.28 -15.04
C PHE A 1068 -0.58 -14.07 -15.04
N PRO A 1069 0.47 -13.61 -15.75
CA PRO A 1069 1.72 -14.36 -15.88
C PRO A 1069 2.38 -14.70 -14.55
N GLY A 1070 2.27 -13.80 -13.55
CA GLY A 1070 2.85 -14.02 -12.22
C GLY A 1070 2.28 -15.22 -11.46
N ARG A 1071 1.06 -15.68 -11.79
CA ARG A 1071 0.44 -16.85 -11.14
C ARG A 1071 1.09 -18.18 -11.52
N ALA A 1072 1.92 -18.22 -12.55
CA ALA A 1072 2.64 -19.42 -12.92
C ALA A 1072 3.92 -19.62 -12.09
N ASN A 1073 4.49 -18.55 -11.51
CA ASN A 1073 5.73 -18.62 -10.74
C ASN A 1073 5.52 -19.30 -9.39
N GLY A 1074 6.16 -20.46 -9.22
CA GLY A 1074 6.06 -21.34 -8.06
C GLY A 1074 5.32 -22.66 -8.36
N THR A 1075 4.66 -22.79 -9.51
CA THR A 1075 3.99 -24.03 -9.92
C THR A 1075 5.05 -25.11 -10.16
N VAL A 1076 4.84 -26.32 -9.64
CA VAL A 1076 5.78 -27.43 -9.77
C VAL A 1076 5.25 -28.50 -10.73
N VAL A 1077 6.15 -29.09 -11.51
CA VAL A 1077 5.86 -30.30 -12.30
C VAL A 1077 6.53 -31.48 -11.64
N GLN A 1078 5.76 -32.52 -11.35
CA GLN A 1078 6.19 -33.65 -10.53
C GLN A 1078 5.89 -34.98 -11.21
N GLY A 1079 6.73 -35.97 -10.96
CA GLY A 1079 6.55 -37.35 -11.38
C GLY A 1079 6.33 -38.30 -10.20
N SER A 1080 5.64 -39.41 -10.45
CA SER A 1080 5.44 -40.48 -9.48
C SER A 1080 5.59 -41.85 -10.15
N SER A 1081 6.27 -42.78 -9.47
CA SER A 1081 6.46 -44.17 -9.90
C SER A 1081 5.68 -45.19 -9.06
N ASP A 1082 4.98 -44.75 -8.01
CA ASP A 1082 4.28 -45.59 -7.03
C ASP A 1082 2.77 -45.31 -6.98
N GLY A 1083 2.20 -44.89 -8.11
CA GLY A 1083 0.76 -44.63 -8.25
C GLY A 1083 0.30 -43.35 -7.55
N GLY A 1084 1.18 -42.38 -7.35
CA GLY A 1084 0.86 -41.08 -6.73
C GLY A 1084 1.00 -41.06 -5.21
N THR A 1085 1.60 -42.09 -4.61
CA THR A 1085 1.86 -42.16 -3.16
C THR A 1085 2.98 -41.19 -2.78
N THR A 1086 4.03 -41.12 -3.59
CA THR A 1086 5.10 -40.13 -3.47
C THR A 1086 5.26 -39.35 -4.78
N TRP A 1087 5.64 -38.07 -4.65
CA TRP A 1087 5.82 -37.15 -5.77
C TRP A 1087 7.21 -36.53 -5.71
N THR A 1088 7.96 -36.64 -6.81
CA THR A 1088 9.27 -36.00 -6.95
C THR A 1088 9.13 -34.78 -7.85
N THR A 1089 9.54 -33.60 -7.37
CA THR A 1089 9.58 -32.39 -8.20
C THR A 1089 10.65 -32.54 -9.28
N LEU A 1090 10.22 -32.48 -10.54
CA LEU A 1090 11.08 -32.50 -11.71
C LEU A 1090 11.58 -31.09 -12.04
N THR A 1091 10.70 -30.09 -11.94
CA THR A 1091 11.04 -28.68 -12.10
C THR A 1091 10.05 -27.77 -11.36
N THR A 1092 10.47 -26.55 -11.09
CA THR A 1092 9.62 -25.46 -10.57
C THR A 1092 9.59 -24.33 -11.59
N VAL A 1093 8.39 -23.96 -12.02
CA VAL A 1093 8.15 -22.84 -12.94
C VAL A 1093 8.53 -21.55 -12.21
N THR A 1094 9.52 -20.85 -12.76
CA THR A 1094 10.04 -19.59 -12.20
C THR A 1094 10.44 -18.65 -13.34
N GLY A 1095 10.57 -17.36 -13.06
CA GLY A 1095 11.05 -16.35 -14.01
C GLY A 1095 10.04 -15.92 -15.09
N ILE A 1096 8.76 -16.25 -14.93
CA ILE A 1096 7.71 -15.82 -15.85
C ILE A 1096 7.39 -14.34 -15.59
N ALA A 1097 7.60 -13.52 -16.62
CA ALA A 1097 7.39 -12.06 -16.58
C ALA A 1097 6.42 -11.55 -17.66
N ASP A 1098 6.24 -12.32 -18.74
CA ASP A 1098 5.38 -12.01 -19.88
C ASP A 1098 4.39 -13.15 -20.10
N GLY A 1099 3.12 -12.79 -20.31
CA GLY A 1099 2.01 -13.69 -20.55
C GLY A 1099 1.88 -14.20 -21.99
N ASN A 1100 2.63 -13.63 -22.94
CA ASN A 1100 2.48 -13.89 -24.37
C ASN A 1100 3.67 -14.66 -24.98
N GLN A 1101 4.45 -15.35 -24.15
CA GLN A 1101 5.55 -16.17 -24.63
C GLN A 1101 5.60 -17.52 -23.93
N TRP A 1102 6.27 -18.46 -24.58
CA TRP A 1102 6.59 -19.75 -24.03
C TRP A 1102 7.89 -19.73 -23.22
N TYR A 1103 7.95 -20.56 -22.18
CA TYR A 1103 9.11 -20.77 -21.32
C TYR A 1103 9.50 -22.24 -21.33
N VAL A 1104 10.78 -22.55 -21.47
CA VAL A 1104 11.30 -23.92 -21.48
C VAL A 1104 12.13 -24.16 -20.21
N TYR A 1105 11.87 -25.30 -19.57
CA TYR A 1105 12.53 -25.80 -18.37
C TYR A 1105 13.18 -27.16 -18.69
N PRO A 1106 14.47 -27.17 -19.08
CA PRO A 1106 15.22 -28.40 -19.28
C PRO A 1106 15.35 -29.18 -17.97
N LEU A 1107 15.29 -30.50 -18.04
CA LEU A 1107 15.57 -31.39 -16.91
C LEU A 1107 17.06 -31.72 -16.85
N THR A 1108 17.55 -32.02 -15.65
CA THR A 1108 18.96 -32.43 -15.46
C THR A 1108 19.31 -33.75 -16.16
N ALA A 1109 18.32 -34.58 -16.42
CA ALA A 1109 18.43 -35.81 -17.21
C ALA A 1109 17.06 -36.17 -17.81
N PRO A 1110 17.02 -36.88 -18.95
CA PRO A 1110 15.78 -37.46 -19.47
C PRO A 1110 15.09 -38.33 -18.41
N THR A 1111 13.78 -38.24 -18.33
CA THR A 1111 12.97 -38.97 -17.36
C THR A 1111 11.85 -39.73 -18.03
N SER A 1112 11.39 -40.80 -17.40
CA SER A 1112 10.26 -41.61 -17.86
C SER A 1112 9.27 -41.78 -16.72
N GLN A 1113 8.06 -41.23 -16.87
CA GLN A 1113 7.11 -41.08 -15.77
C GLN A 1113 5.79 -41.78 -16.09
N PRO A 1114 5.38 -42.79 -15.29
CA PRO A 1114 4.08 -43.44 -15.44
C PRO A 1114 2.93 -42.59 -14.91
N LEU A 1115 3.22 -41.57 -14.09
CA LEU A 1115 2.24 -40.62 -13.57
C LEU A 1115 2.91 -39.25 -13.41
N LEU A 1116 2.21 -38.20 -13.85
CA LEU A 1116 2.68 -36.81 -13.76
C LEU A 1116 1.63 -35.93 -13.11
N ARG A 1117 2.05 -34.85 -12.45
CA ARG A 1117 1.16 -33.74 -12.10
C ARG A 1117 1.83 -32.38 -12.21
N VAL A 1118 1.05 -31.40 -12.62
CA VAL A 1118 1.34 -29.97 -12.47
C VAL A 1118 0.62 -29.51 -11.21
N SER A 1119 1.33 -29.04 -10.19
CA SER A 1119 0.79 -28.75 -8.86
C SER A 1119 1.15 -27.34 -8.41
N ASP A 1120 0.20 -26.67 -7.80
CA ASP A 1120 0.37 -25.34 -7.23
C ASP A 1120 0.29 -25.42 -5.69
N ASN A 1121 1.22 -24.78 -5.01
CA ASN A 1121 1.25 -24.68 -3.54
C ASN A 1121 1.42 -23.23 -3.06
N HIS A 1122 1.33 -22.25 -3.96
CA HIS A 1122 1.64 -20.85 -3.71
C HIS A 1122 0.46 -19.92 -4.02
N GLY A 1123 -0.73 -20.47 -4.25
CA GLY A 1123 -1.94 -19.69 -4.54
C GLY A 1123 -2.07 -19.25 -6.00
N GLY A 1124 -1.39 -19.91 -6.95
CA GLY A 1124 -1.46 -19.57 -8.37
C GLY A 1124 -2.61 -20.23 -9.15
N PHE A 1125 -3.44 -21.07 -8.50
CA PHE A 1125 -4.61 -21.76 -9.07
C PHE A 1125 -4.29 -22.76 -10.20
N THR A 1126 -3.02 -23.16 -10.34
CA THR A 1126 -2.53 -23.94 -11.50
C THR A 1126 -2.86 -23.23 -12.83
N ASN A 1127 -2.74 -21.89 -12.84
CA ASN A 1127 -3.29 -21.04 -13.88
C ASN A 1127 -2.40 -20.91 -15.12
N LEU A 1128 -2.19 -22.05 -15.79
CA LEU A 1128 -1.40 -22.17 -17.01
C LEU A 1128 -2.31 -22.29 -18.24
N ALA A 1129 -1.88 -21.65 -19.33
CA ALA A 1129 -2.55 -21.75 -20.63
C ALA A 1129 -2.14 -23.03 -21.34
N GLU A 1130 -0.85 -23.39 -21.33
CA GLU A 1130 -0.38 -24.63 -21.97
C GLU A 1130 0.84 -25.21 -21.23
N VAL A 1131 0.97 -26.53 -21.31
CA VAL A 1131 2.12 -27.33 -20.85
C VAL A 1131 2.44 -28.39 -21.91
N GLN A 1132 3.70 -28.45 -22.33
CA GLN A 1132 4.21 -29.42 -23.29
C GLN A 1132 5.39 -30.18 -22.68
N PHE A 1133 5.39 -31.49 -22.84
CA PHE A 1133 6.55 -32.34 -22.55
C PHE A 1133 7.37 -32.47 -23.83
N LEU A 1134 8.67 -32.22 -23.76
CA LEU A 1134 9.56 -32.19 -24.91
C LEU A 1134 10.62 -33.28 -24.78
N THR A 1135 10.99 -33.90 -25.91
CA THR A 1135 12.08 -34.87 -26.00
C THR A 1135 13.03 -34.47 -27.11
N THR A 1136 14.33 -34.54 -26.85
CA THR A 1136 15.39 -34.26 -27.83
C THR A 1136 15.92 -35.59 -28.37
N THR A 1137 15.86 -35.77 -29.69
CA THR A 1137 16.29 -37.01 -30.38
C THR A 1137 17.65 -36.91 -31.05
#